data_AF-A0A0D2CHR8-F1
#
_entry.id   AF-A0A0D2CHR8-F1
#
_cell.length_a   1.000
_cell.length_b   1.000
_cell.length_c   1.000
_cell.angle_alpha   90.00
_cell.angle_beta   90.00
_cell.angle_gamma   90.00
#
_symmetry.space_group_name_H-M   'P 1'
#
loop_
_entity.id
_entity.type
_entity.pdbx_description
1 polymer ?
#
loop_
_entity_poly.entity_id
_entity_poly.type
_entity_poly.pdbx_seq_one_letter_code
_entity_poly.pdbx_strand_id
1 'polypeptide(L)'
;MGSHGQGWWNGEQAEESYPLSAQRPYGQRHGSAGSTEYNPYFYSQSAERPNDYAIHSPPPARQNPGRIARRPTSGGRESRTPYEALPTGDTSYTLPSINEPMPDPHDYNMDNYYNPPAYHHAGSVAPSTNNMSINDGVSVNNEFVTPLTAQQKFNADDYEVHAVKASNDNPYRFDADTHLNRFSNNLHLKRIFYSLDPKFFHERAWFSWTSPHSYQLPGHYYRSASGGRINIYRHRDVFRRKHAGLNDDRFLDPLDGRVEKLFVQTISEIYDTDNETTWRRTYIENVSPWLIRLAYWPYSHMPVSSQNFSSDYGVRESSSAGISAWNQEQWLHVGVRWLPTCIGLLLLMIFPTDVEGQVRNHGNYDPVPYRYWSYPLSARNFRENKGQMPQPGSFGTTNDFRLSDRCMRPRLLCFLDRMTDDNPRGCLDPQVWIDEHGGGIEPTYIFISYTAENQFERRCADARQDIQSTGSSYCNCPQCRDAASDAEALHRIARKAARSAKVAAYWTDQCCMSTDKVELQEDVYRISDVVRGAAKIVIVVGRTGQDNLPSSVTTLDLLKEWGTRMWTWPEVLLGPAGTKIQVYTRGGDMRAPLEISKIEFPAQVWDDGEVARQLIDNYEGSLALSRLELVVLALECLKRRVEKGTTKYLEGDLSYALMGLLRQRPKVNQTDSAFQAFARLSLANDSDRLLERMICLLPFKGSHESTPNSQHYNQNAETAISDNSQYGRIPGSEESKKRHYWTNLDDYWGAKLWDVEPICQVAGIGKDDTVMLDGAYGATVHWDKFQRVAITTRETWSRMLARYFVRGTPAWFFTGVLTVAFSANNPTGKGIGALFLIIALVTVLLSPMLILHIYGGKVWNTQPWLFGFEGHMSLRKIEMKIFGFPSERLSWAPYASNMSHHRVNSEFLEEECEGTDPLLSGEIGGGGAGMVSTTGEKLRLFTLVDTNTMTVTTFRAARPPTVALLCGSEGGMQRAVMCSYDWTNQCLWRETVLRMETIALQKMPRIGRVRFGLRRWEAEMGRSDLQPPD
;
A
#
# COMPACT_ATOMS: atom_id res chain seq x y z
N MET A 1 -7.44 -12.09 -81.36
CA MET A 1 -6.78 -10.93 -81.99
C MET A 1 -6.99 -9.78 -81.00
N GLY A 2 -6.00 -9.20 -80.31
CA GLY A 2 -4.56 -9.04 -80.60
C GLY A 2 -4.29 -7.55 -80.90
N SER A 3 -3.25 -6.89 -80.40
CA SER A 3 -2.16 -7.31 -79.48
C SER A 3 -1.36 -6.09 -78.96
N HIS A 4 -0.69 -6.23 -77.80
CA HIS A 4 0.22 -5.25 -77.15
C HIS A 4 -0.42 -3.91 -76.68
N GLY A 5 0.13 -3.17 -75.71
CA GLY A 5 1.36 -3.38 -74.90
C GLY A 5 1.39 -2.53 -73.61
N GLN A 6 2.39 -2.78 -72.74
CA GLN A 6 2.59 -2.18 -71.41
C GLN A 6 2.92 -0.66 -71.46
N GLY A 7 2.73 0.16 -70.41
CA GLY A 7 2.15 -0.07 -69.07
C GLY A 7 2.58 1.00 -68.03
N TRP A 8 2.08 0.88 -66.79
CA TRP A 8 2.49 1.60 -65.55
C TRP A 8 2.32 3.15 -65.49
N TRP A 9 1.34 3.61 -64.71
CA TRP A 9 1.49 4.27 -63.38
C TRP A 9 0.12 4.78 -62.92
N ASN A 10 -0.34 4.39 -61.73
CA ASN A 10 -1.63 4.85 -61.20
C ASN A 10 -1.45 6.17 -60.43
N GLY A 11 -2.34 7.13 -60.71
CA GLY A 11 -2.51 8.35 -59.93
C GLY A 11 -4.00 8.64 -59.71
N GLU A 12 -4.27 9.23 -58.54
CA GLU A 12 -5.47 10.00 -58.17
C GLU A 12 -6.87 9.34 -58.11
N GLN A 13 -7.53 9.66 -56.98
CA GLN A 13 -8.94 10.03 -56.82
C GLN A 13 -10.05 9.12 -57.39
N ALA A 14 -10.77 8.47 -56.47
CA ALA A 14 -12.23 8.43 -56.50
C ALA A 14 -12.76 8.64 -55.07
N GLU A 15 -13.57 9.68 -54.87
CA GLU A 15 -14.47 9.74 -53.71
C GLU A 15 -15.68 8.86 -54.02
N GLU A 16 -16.21 8.16 -53.02
CA GLU A 16 -17.62 7.80 -53.04
C GLU A 16 -18.22 7.94 -51.64
N SER A 17 -19.46 8.42 -51.58
CA SER A 17 -20.10 8.95 -50.38
C SER A 17 -21.41 8.20 -50.07
N TYR A 18 -22.23 8.79 -49.18
CA TYR A 18 -23.67 8.53 -48.94
C TYR A 18 -24.07 7.60 -47.77
N PRO A 19 -25.29 7.77 -47.20
CA PRO A 19 -26.13 8.98 -47.13
C PRO A 19 -26.84 9.21 -45.77
N LEU A 20 -27.78 10.19 -45.77
CA LEU A 20 -28.89 10.44 -44.81
C LEU A 20 -28.49 11.17 -43.50
N SER A 21 -28.84 12.44 -43.23
CA SER A 21 -30.11 13.21 -43.30
C SER A 21 -30.96 13.10 -42.01
N ALA A 22 -31.66 14.15 -41.53
CA ALA A 22 -31.92 15.47 -42.11
C ALA A 22 -32.04 16.57 -41.03
N GLN A 23 -31.85 17.83 -41.43
CA GLN A 23 -32.32 19.01 -40.68
C GLN A 23 -33.47 19.69 -41.43
N ARG A 24 -34.44 20.24 -40.69
CA ARG A 24 -35.28 21.36 -41.14
C ARG A 24 -35.45 22.35 -39.98
N PRO A 25 -35.40 23.67 -40.24
CA PRO A 25 -35.62 24.69 -39.22
C PRO A 25 -37.11 24.97 -39.02
N TYR A 26 -37.47 25.59 -37.90
CA TYR A 26 -38.74 26.29 -37.73
C TYR A 26 -38.54 27.61 -36.99
N GLY A 27 -39.20 28.67 -37.46
CA GLY A 27 -39.22 29.98 -36.82
C GLY A 27 -40.67 30.43 -36.57
N GLN A 28 -40.89 30.94 -35.35
CA GLN A 28 -41.96 31.85 -34.88
C GLN A 28 -43.28 31.95 -35.70
N ARG A 29 -44.44 31.78 -35.00
CA ARG A 29 -45.17 32.95 -34.45
C ARG A 29 -46.43 32.60 -33.61
N HIS A 30 -46.62 33.42 -32.56
CA HIS A 30 -47.85 33.72 -31.78
C HIS A 30 -48.60 32.58 -31.04
N GLY A 31 -49.05 32.82 -29.80
CA GLY A 31 -49.83 31.83 -29.02
C GLY A 31 -50.11 32.06 -27.51
N SER A 32 -49.45 33.03 -26.85
CA SER A 32 -49.87 33.69 -25.58
C SER A 32 -50.48 32.88 -24.39
N ALA A 33 -49.75 32.76 -23.26
CA ALA A 33 -50.25 33.03 -21.88
C ALA A 33 -49.16 32.74 -20.79
N GLY A 34 -49.09 33.59 -19.75
CA GLY A 34 -48.35 33.40 -18.47
C GLY A 34 -46.81 33.35 -18.53
N SER A 35 -46.02 34.28 -17.97
CA SER A 35 -45.85 34.68 -16.55
C SER A 35 -45.29 33.54 -15.66
N THR A 36 -43.97 33.30 -15.58
CA THR A 36 -42.86 34.05 -14.89
C THR A 36 -42.58 33.59 -13.47
N GLU A 37 -41.28 33.59 -13.09
CA GLU A 37 -40.74 33.59 -11.70
C GLU A 37 -40.92 32.31 -10.85
N TYR A 38 -40.00 31.93 -9.93
CA TYR A 38 -38.61 32.35 -9.67
C TYR A 38 -37.79 31.19 -9.06
N ASN A 39 -36.54 31.45 -8.64
CA ASN A 39 -35.59 30.47 -8.08
C ASN A 39 -35.54 30.48 -6.52
N PRO A 40 -34.46 30.01 -5.86
CA PRO A 40 -34.42 28.84 -4.95
C PRO A 40 -34.66 29.18 -3.46
N TYR A 41 -34.39 28.26 -2.51
CA TYR A 41 -33.36 28.40 -1.44
C TYR A 41 -33.36 27.27 -0.38
N PHE A 42 -32.17 27.08 0.20
CA PHE A 42 -31.70 26.48 1.47
C PHE A 42 -32.68 25.91 2.54
N TYR A 43 -32.11 25.05 3.40
CA TYR A 43 -32.59 24.83 4.76
C TYR A 43 -31.46 24.95 5.80
N SER A 44 -31.73 25.61 6.92
CA SER A 44 -30.79 25.78 8.04
C SER A 44 -31.47 25.59 9.40
N GLN A 45 -30.85 24.73 10.22
CA GLN A 45 -30.83 24.72 11.69
C GLN A 45 -31.99 25.29 12.55
N SER A 46 -32.48 24.40 13.43
CA SER A 46 -32.64 24.62 14.90
C SER A 46 -33.95 25.14 15.52
N ALA A 47 -34.11 24.70 16.78
CA ALA A 47 -34.85 25.29 17.92
C ALA A 47 -36.30 24.84 18.25
N GLU A 48 -36.37 24.09 19.36
CA GLU A 48 -37.35 24.19 20.47
C GLU A 48 -38.77 23.58 20.37
N ARG A 49 -39.44 23.55 21.54
CA ARG A 49 -40.64 22.77 21.95
C ARG A 49 -41.73 23.75 22.52
N PRO A 50 -42.80 23.37 23.26
CA PRO A 50 -43.38 22.05 23.57
C PRO A 50 -44.94 21.95 23.49
N ASN A 51 -45.49 20.78 23.86
CA ASN A 51 -46.89 20.55 24.33
C ASN A 51 -48.05 20.72 23.30
N ASP A 52 -49.26 20.15 23.48
CA ASP A 52 -49.86 19.40 24.60
C ASP A 52 -50.95 18.38 24.15
N TYR A 53 -51.28 17.40 25.01
CA TYR A 53 -52.54 16.57 25.14
C TYR A 53 -53.28 15.93 23.90
N ALA A 54 -54.00 14.79 23.98
CA ALA A 54 -54.05 13.64 24.91
C ALA A 54 -54.99 12.49 24.40
N ILE A 55 -54.82 11.26 24.95
CA ILE A 55 -55.81 10.15 25.11
C ILE A 55 -56.47 9.51 23.86
N HIS A 56 -56.11 8.24 23.58
CA HIS A 56 -56.99 7.05 23.70
C HIS A 56 -56.22 5.72 23.49
N SER A 57 -56.75 4.60 23.98
CA SER A 57 -56.03 3.31 24.18
C SER A 57 -56.79 2.11 23.51
N PRO A 58 -56.32 0.83 23.58
CA PRO A 58 -56.52 -0.26 22.58
C PRO A 58 -57.76 -1.15 22.92
N PRO A 59 -57.94 -2.45 22.51
CA PRO A 59 -57.19 -3.42 21.66
C PRO A 59 -58.10 -4.02 20.53
N PRO A 60 -58.04 -5.27 19.96
CA PRO A 60 -57.24 -6.50 20.21
C PRO A 60 -56.59 -7.14 18.95
N ALA A 61 -56.31 -8.46 18.99
CA ALA A 61 -55.65 -9.27 17.94
C ALA A 61 -56.44 -10.57 17.62
N ARG A 62 -56.15 -11.23 16.46
CA ARG A 62 -56.46 -12.64 16.04
C ARG A 62 -56.13 -12.81 14.52
N GLN A 63 -55.88 -13.98 13.90
CA GLN A 63 -55.48 -15.34 14.33
C GLN A 63 -55.01 -16.16 13.09
N ASN A 64 -54.25 -17.25 13.27
CA ASN A 64 -53.89 -18.23 12.21
C ASN A 64 -54.81 -19.47 12.21
N PRO A 65 -55.15 -20.02 11.03
CA PRO A 65 -55.01 -21.48 10.74
C PRO A 65 -54.42 -21.71 9.31
N GLY A 66 -53.59 -22.71 8.99
CA GLY A 66 -53.84 -24.18 8.98
C GLY A 66 -54.14 -24.69 7.54
N ARG A 67 -53.97 -25.96 7.11
CA ARG A 67 -53.18 -27.12 7.61
C ARG A 67 -53.16 -28.30 6.57
N ILE A 68 -51.97 -28.80 6.17
CA ILE A 68 -51.63 -30.18 5.70
C ILE A 68 -52.31 -30.85 4.46
N ALA A 69 -51.46 -31.47 3.61
CA ALA A 69 -51.70 -32.76 2.92
C ALA A 69 -50.35 -33.55 2.78
N ARG A 70 -50.34 -34.86 2.43
CA ARG A 70 -49.13 -35.72 2.44
C ARG A 70 -49.07 -36.77 1.29
N ARG A 71 -47.86 -36.95 0.70
CA ARG A 71 -47.32 -38.18 0.04
C ARG A 71 -48.03 -38.65 -1.26
N PRO A 72 -47.49 -39.63 -2.05
CA PRO A 72 -46.40 -40.60 -1.79
C PRO A 72 -45.17 -40.50 -2.74
N THR A 73 -44.35 -41.57 -2.81
CA THR A 73 -42.97 -41.60 -3.31
C THR A 73 -42.69 -42.67 -4.37
N SER A 74 -42.15 -42.25 -5.51
CA SER A 74 -41.35 -43.00 -6.50
C SER A 74 -40.87 -41.98 -7.55
N GLY A 75 -39.64 -41.94 -8.06
CA GLY A 75 -38.60 -42.96 -8.15
C GLY A 75 -38.09 -42.89 -9.59
N GLY A 76 -36.93 -42.27 -9.82
CA GLY A 76 -36.43 -41.94 -11.16
C GLY A 76 -35.12 -41.14 -11.09
N ARG A 77 -34.33 -41.17 -12.16
CA ARG A 77 -32.92 -40.74 -12.17
C ARG A 77 -32.68 -39.59 -13.15
N GLU A 78 -31.47 -39.04 -13.03
CA GLU A 78 -30.72 -38.27 -14.04
C GLU A 78 -31.11 -36.80 -14.30
N SER A 79 -30.07 -36.04 -14.59
CA SER A 79 -30.04 -34.59 -14.73
C SER A 79 -29.70 -34.19 -16.16
N ARG A 80 -30.29 -33.08 -16.63
CA ARG A 80 -29.87 -32.42 -17.87
C ARG A 80 -29.49 -30.97 -17.57
N THR A 81 -28.28 -30.61 -17.98
CA THR A 81 -27.81 -29.22 -18.10
C THR A 81 -28.25 -28.63 -19.44
N PRO A 82 -28.61 -27.34 -19.50
CA PRO A 82 -28.72 -26.60 -20.74
C PRO A 82 -27.48 -25.71 -20.95
N TYR A 83 -26.55 -26.15 -21.79
CA TYR A 83 -25.60 -25.28 -22.48
C TYR A 83 -25.65 -25.63 -23.97
N GLU A 84 -26.13 -24.70 -24.76
CA GLU A 84 -26.32 -24.83 -26.20
C GLU A 84 -25.20 -24.08 -26.93
N ALA A 85 -24.72 -24.61 -28.05
CA ALA A 85 -23.53 -24.12 -28.75
C ALA A 85 -23.88 -23.35 -30.03
N LEU A 86 -23.08 -22.32 -30.33
CA LEU A 86 -23.16 -21.58 -31.60
C LEU A 86 -22.34 -22.28 -32.71
N PRO A 87 -22.67 -22.06 -34.00
CA PRO A 87 -22.43 -23.04 -35.06
C PRO A 87 -21.04 -22.99 -35.72
N THR A 88 -20.74 -24.03 -36.51
CA THR A 88 -19.45 -24.30 -37.15
C THR A 88 -19.41 -24.02 -38.66
N GLY A 89 -18.27 -23.50 -39.12
CA GLY A 89 -17.73 -23.52 -40.49
C GLY A 89 -16.24 -23.11 -40.43
N ASP A 90 -15.30 -23.58 -41.25
CA ASP A 90 -15.42 -24.46 -42.42
C ASP A 90 -14.27 -25.49 -42.53
N THR A 91 -14.56 -26.59 -43.23
CA THR A 91 -13.69 -27.56 -43.96
C THR A 91 -12.22 -27.86 -43.55
N SER A 92 -11.94 -29.17 -43.39
CA SER A 92 -10.67 -29.89 -43.68
C SER A 92 -9.40 -29.57 -42.84
N TYR A 93 -8.65 -30.54 -42.29
CA TYR A 93 -7.91 -31.59 -43.03
C TYR A 93 -7.76 -32.93 -42.26
N THR A 94 -7.12 -33.93 -42.89
CA THR A 94 -7.15 -35.37 -42.53
C THR A 94 -6.07 -35.86 -41.53
N LEU A 95 -6.41 -36.87 -40.74
CA LEU A 95 -5.49 -37.68 -39.93
C LEU A 95 -4.63 -38.65 -40.76
N PRO A 96 -3.38 -38.93 -40.36
CA PRO A 96 -2.67 -40.19 -40.64
C PRO A 96 -3.08 -41.31 -39.66
N SER A 97 -2.88 -42.57 -40.06
CA SER A 97 -3.31 -43.76 -39.29
C SER A 97 -2.37 -44.16 -38.15
N ILE A 98 -2.96 -44.84 -37.16
CA ILE A 98 -2.28 -45.73 -36.20
C ILE A 98 -1.47 -46.79 -36.96
N ASN A 99 -0.29 -47.11 -36.43
CA ASN A 99 0.32 -48.44 -36.48
C ASN A 99 1.13 -48.65 -35.19
N GLU A 100 0.83 -49.74 -34.49
CA GLU A 100 1.50 -50.24 -33.28
C GLU A 100 2.79 -51.05 -33.66
N PRO A 101 3.67 -51.50 -32.72
CA PRO A 101 3.36 -51.91 -31.34
C PRO A 101 4.29 -51.41 -30.21
N MET A 102 3.80 -51.62 -28.99
CA MET A 102 4.50 -51.48 -27.71
C MET A 102 5.18 -52.80 -27.29
N PRO A 103 6.39 -52.76 -26.70
CA PRO A 103 6.94 -53.85 -25.88
C PRO A 103 6.66 -53.68 -24.37
N ASP A 104 6.71 -54.77 -23.63
CA ASP A 104 6.20 -54.94 -22.25
C ASP A 104 7.05 -54.29 -21.12
N PRO A 105 6.47 -54.13 -19.90
CA PRO A 105 7.10 -53.43 -18.79
C PRO A 105 8.04 -54.31 -17.95
N HIS A 106 9.07 -53.68 -17.39
CA HIS A 106 9.89 -54.25 -16.32
C HIS A 106 10.04 -53.27 -15.14
N ASP A 107 9.70 -53.75 -13.95
CA ASP A 107 10.04 -53.12 -12.68
C ASP A 107 11.56 -52.91 -12.57
N TYR A 108 12.00 -51.77 -12.02
CA TYR A 108 13.22 -51.76 -11.22
C TYR A 108 13.10 -50.90 -9.96
N ASN A 109 13.62 -51.47 -8.88
CA ASN A 109 13.42 -51.08 -7.49
C ASN A 109 14.21 -49.81 -7.09
N MET A 110 13.80 -49.18 -5.99
CA MET A 110 14.68 -48.29 -5.22
C MET A 110 15.78 -49.12 -4.54
N ASP A 111 17.06 -48.75 -4.74
CA ASP A 111 18.02 -48.43 -3.67
C ASP A 111 19.48 -48.29 -4.17
N ASN A 112 20.32 -47.66 -3.35
CA ASN A 112 21.80 -47.62 -3.38
C ASN A 112 22.56 -46.79 -4.44
N TYR A 113 22.91 -45.58 -4.01
CA TYR A 113 24.29 -45.07 -3.83
C TYR A 113 25.32 -44.89 -4.98
N TYR A 114 25.98 -43.73 -4.88
CA TYR A 114 27.34 -43.34 -5.30
C TYR A 114 27.72 -43.08 -6.78
N ASN A 115 28.14 -41.82 -6.99
CA ASN A 115 29.05 -41.26 -8.01
C ASN A 115 28.66 -41.26 -9.52
N PRO A 116 28.89 -40.14 -10.23
CA PRO A 116 28.69 -40.05 -11.68
C PRO A 116 29.92 -40.50 -12.49
N PRO A 117 29.75 -41.11 -13.68
CA PRO A 117 30.80 -41.19 -14.68
C PRO A 117 31.03 -39.84 -15.37
N ALA A 118 32.20 -39.66 -16.01
CA ALA A 118 32.63 -38.38 -16.58
C ALA A 118 32.86 -38.44 -18.10
N TYR A 119 32.74 -37.26 -18.75
CA TYR A 119 32.97 -36.99 -20.19
C TYR A 119 31.96 -37.68 -21.14
N HIS A 120 31.65 -37.16 -22.35
CA HIS A 120 32.35 -36.21 -23.21
C HIS A 120 31.44 -35.14 -23.83
N HIS A 121 32.05 -34.04 -24.32
CA HIS A 121 31.40 -33.11 -25.26
C HIS A 121 31.32 -33.70 -26.68
N ALA A 122 30.15 -33.56 -27.31
CA ALA A 122 30.00 -33.51 -28.77
C ALA A 122 29.31 -32.19 -29.12
N GLY A 123 29.89 -31.39 -30.01
CA GLY A 123 29.45 -30.02 -30.28
C GLY A 123 28.44 -29.92 -31.41
N SER A 124 27.45 -29.03 -31.24
CA SER A 124 26.73 -28.40 -32.35
C SER A 124 26.65 -26.90 -32.06
N VAL A 125 27.01 -26.07 -33.03
CA VAL A 125 27.21 -24.63 -32.85
C VAL A 125 26.02 -23.86 -33.42
N ALA A 126 25.27 -23.19 -32.54
CA ALA A 126 24.33 -22.12 -32.88
C ALA A 126 24.54 -20.95 -31.90
N PRO A 127 24.65 -19.69 -32.38
CA PRO A 127 25.16 -18.59 -31.55
C PRO A 127 24.08 -18.02 -30.61
N SER A 128 23.97 -18.57 -29.40
CA SER A 128 23.32 -17.86 -28.29
C SER A 128 24.29 -16.87 -27.66
N THR A 129 24.00 -15.56 -27.73
CA THR A 129 24.81 -14.49 -27.15
C THR A 129 24.61 -14.36 -25.63
N ASN A 130 24.83 -15.47 -24.92
CA ASN A 130 24.89 -15.52 -23.47
C ASN A 130 26.23 -14.93 -22.99
N ASN A 131 26.37 -13.60 -23.06
CA ASN A 131 27.47 -12.88 -22.42
C ASN A 131 27.28 -12.91 -20.89
N MET A 132 27.66 -14.03 -20.29
CA MET A 132 27.90 -14.18 -18.86
C MET A 132 29.09 -13.28 -18.53
N SER A 133 28.86 -12.17 -17.83
CA SER A 133 29.87 -11.16 -17.53
C SER A 133 30.81 -11.60 -16.42
N ILE A 134 31.60 -12.65 -16.69
CA ILE A 134 32.65 -13.17 -15.81
C ILE A 134 33.83 -12.19 -15.85
N ASN A 135 33.71 -11.10 -15.09
CA ASN A 135 34.78 -10.11 -14.88
C ASN A 135 34.89 -9.67 -13.40
N ASP A 136 34.13 -10.28 -12.49
CA ASP A 136 34.32 -10.14 -11.05
C ASP A 136 35.57 -10.93 -10.63
N GLY A 137 36.68 -10.21 -10.45
CA GLY A 137 37.99 -10.74 -10.07
C GLY A 137 38.11 -11.21 -8.61
N VAL A 138 37.13 -11.99 -8.12
CA VAL A 138 37.12 -12.58 -6.77
C VAL A 138 37.52 -14.06 -6.87
N SER A 139 38.48 -14.46 -6.03
CA SER A 139 39.17 -15.75 -6.11
C SER A 139 38.24 -16.98 -6.13
N VAL A 140 38.54 -17.92 -7.02
CA VAL A 140 37.86 -19.22 -7.13
C VAL A 140 38.19 -20.09 -5.91
N ASN A 141 37.30 -20.15 -4.93
CA ASN A 141 37.22 -21.21 -3.89
C ASN A 141 35.94 -21.08 -3.04
N ASN A 142 34.76 -21.10 -3.68
CA ASN A 142 33.47 -21.27 -3.00
C ASN A 142 32.72 -22.45 -3.61
N GLU A 143 32.32 -23.41 -2.79
CA GLU A 143 31.55 -24.58 -3.20
C GLU A 143 30.13 -24.19 -3.65
N PHE A 144 29.52 -25.00 -4.51
CA PHE A 144 28.16 -24.77 -5.02
C PHE A 144 27.09 -25.09 -3.96
N VAL A 145 26.89 -24.16 -3.02
CA VAL A 145 25.88 -24.30 -1.97
C VAL A 145 24.47 -24.46 -2.59
N THR A 146 23.74 -25.45 -2.07
CA THR A 146 22.32 -25.68 -2.32
C THR A 146 21.48 -24.46 -1.92
N PRO A 147 20.25 -24.29 -2.45
CA PRO A 147 19.39 -23.20 -2.00
C PRO A 147 19.13 -23.32 -0.50
N LEU A 148 19.50 -22.27 0.26
CA LEU A 148 19.42 -22.25 1.73
C LEU A 148 18.01 -22.63 2.21
N THR A 149 17.97 -23.52 3.20
CA THR A 149 16.72 -23.96 3.83
C THR A 149 16.05 -22.78 4.54
N ALA A 150 14.72 -22.76 4.65
CA ALA A 150 14.02 -21.62 5.26
C ALA A 150 14.49 -21.29 6.70
N GLN A 151 14.92 -22.30 7.48
CA GLN A 151 15.53 -22.11 8.80
C GLN A 151 16.98 -21.61 8.74
N GLN A 152 17.73 -21.92 7.68
CA GLN A 152 19.08 -21.35 7.46
C GLN A 152 19.01 -19.89 7.02
N LYS A 153 17.92 -19.49 6.34
CA LYS A 153 17.56 -18.07 6.15
C LYS A 153 17.26 -17.41 7.49
N PHE A 154 16.31 -17.95 8.27
CA PHE A 154 15.94 -17.42 9.59
C PHE A 154 17.09 -17.26 10.60
N ASN A 155 18.18 -18.03 10.46
CA ASN A 155 19.37 -17.95 11.33
C ASN A 155 20.56 -17.21 10.68
N ALA A 156 20.39 -16.59 9.49
CA ALA A 156 21.44 -15.86 8.77
C ALA A 156 20.96 -14.57 8.07
N ASP A 157 19.65 -14.30 8.07
CA ASP A 157 19.03 -13.09 7.49
C ASP A 157 19.12 -11.87 8.43
N ASP A 158 19.89 -11.93 9.53
CA ASP A 158 20.36 -10.72 10.23
C ASP A 158 21.34 -9.96 9.31
N TYR A 159 20.81 -9.02 8.54
CA TYR A 159 21.56 -8.08 7.72
C TYR A 159 21.51 -6.68 8.32
N GLU A 160 22.66 -6.01 8.27
CA GLU A 160 22.85 -4.61 8.62
C GLU A 160 23.39 -3.84 7.41
N VAL A 161 22.97 -2.58 7.29
CA VAL A 161 23.50 -1.60 6.36
C VAL A 161 24.64 -0.85 7.04
N HIS A 162 25.86 -1.17 6.65
CA HIS A 162 27.03 -0.48 7.18
C HIS A 162 27.42 0.72 6.31
N ALA A 163 27.76 1.82 6.96
CA ALA A 163 28.44 2.94 6.33
C ALA A 163 29.85 2.53 5.86
N VAL A 164 30.27 3.02 4.69
CA VAL A 164 31.63 2.85 4.17
C VAL A 164 32.62 3.63 5.05
N LYS A 165 33.37 2.91 5.90
CA LYS A 165 34.36 3.50 6.83
C LYS A 165 35.64 3.98 6.14
N ALA A 166 36.01 3.39 5.01
CA ALA A 166 37.11 3.82 4.15
C ALA A 166 36.78 3.54 2.68
N SER A 167 37.25 4.36 1.75
CA SER A 167 36.88 4.27 0.32
C SER A 167 37.30 2.96 -0.37
N ASN A 168 38.23 2.21 0.23
CA ASN A 168 38.65 0.89 -0.25
C ASN A 168 37.73 -0.26 0.21
N ASP A 169 36.88 -0.05 1.23
CA ASP A 169 36.03 -1.09 1.84
C ASP A 169 34.67 -1.25 1.13
N ASN A 170 34.36 -0.39 0.16
CA ASN A 170 33.08 -0.42 -0.56
C ASN A 170 33.07 -1.58 -1.58
N PRO A 171 32.21 -2.62 -1.41
CA PRO A 171 32.20 -3.78 -2.29
C PRO A 171 31.83 -3.41 -3.73
N TYR A 172 31.01 -2.37 -3.93
CA TYR A 172 30.56 -1.94 -5.25
C TYR A 172 31.63 -1.13 -6.03
N ARG A 173 32.83 -0.92 -5.47
CA ARG A 173 33.91 -0.18 -6.15
C ARG A 173 34.47 -0.92 -7.38
N PHE A 174 34.40 -2.25 -7.39
CA PHE A 174 34.76 -3.06 -8.57
C PHE A 174 33.66 -3.01 -9.64
N ASP A 175 32.39 -3.01 -9.21
CA ASP A 175 31.15 -2.83 -10.00
C ASP A 175 30.99 -1.41 -10.61
N ALA A 176 31.99 -0.54 -10.45
CA ALA A 176 32.06 0.75 -11.15
C ALA A 176 32.55 0.55 -12.59
N ASP A 177 31.61 0.60 -13.54
CA ASP A 177 31.77 0.20 -14.95
C ASP A 177 32.69 1.11 -15.80
N THR A 178 33.17 2.24 -15.27
CA THR A 178 34.12 3.13 -15.98
C THR A 178 35.29 3.59 -15.11
N HIS A 179 36.45 3.82 -15.75
CA HIS A 179 37.58 4.50 -15.11
C HIS A 179 37.19 5.88 -14.56
N LEU A 180 36.33 6.63 -15.26
CA LEU A 180 35.86 7.94 -14.79
C LEU A 180 35.11 7.84 -13.46
N ASN A 181 34.22 6.86 -13.29
CA ASN A 181 33.49 6.69 -12.02
C ASN A 181 34.41 6.15 -10.91
N ARG A 182 35.45 5.36 -11.25
CA ARG A 182 36.51 4.99 -10.30
C ARG A 182 37.42 6.16 -9.89
N PHE A 183 37.63 7.15 -10.77
CA PHE A 183 38.40 8.38 -10.48
C PHE A 183 37.56 9.49 -9.81
N SER A 184 36.25 9.55 -10.06
CA SER A 184 35.36 10.59 -9.51
C SER A 184 35.34 10.59 -7.98
N ASN A 185 35.51 9.44 -7.34
CA ASN A 185 35.59 9.32 -5.87
C ASN A 185 36.89 9.92 -5.26
N ASN A 186 37.89 10.25 -6.08
CA ASN A 186 39.20 10.75 -5.60
C ASN A 186 39.43 12.25 -5.88
N LEU A 187 38.55 12.94 -6.62
CA LEU A 187 38.80 14.30 -7.10
C LEU A 187 37.55 15.20 -7.04
N HIS A 188 37.57 16.20 -6.15
CA HIS A 188 36.68 17.38 -6.20
C HIS A 188 37.01 18.31 -7.40
N LEU A 189 37.15 17.76 -8.60
CA LEU A 189 37.56 18.45 -9.84
C LEU A 189 36.68 19.66 -10.17
N LYS A 190 35.40 19.63 -9.79
CA LYS A 190 34.45 20.75 -9.89
C LYS A 190 34.95 22.05 -9.22
N ARG A 191 35.71 21.97 -8.12
CA ARG A 191 36.14 23.16 -7.36
C ARG A 191 37.17 24.01 -8.13
N ILE A 192 37.85 23.43 -9.12
CA ILE A 192 38.81 24.13 -9.99
C ILE A 192 38.08 24.96 -11.05
N PHE A 193 37.02 24.41 -11.65
CA PHE A 193 36.24 25.09 -12.70
C PHE A 193 35.34 26.22 -12.19
N TYR A 194 35.02 26.25 -10.89
CA TYR A 194 34.23 27.32 -10.25
C TYR A 194 34.90 28.71 -10.28
N SER A 195 36.19 28.79 -10.67
CA SER A 195 36.93 30.05 -10.86
C SER A 195 36.67 30.73 -12.21
N LEU A 196 36.02 30.04 -13.15
CA LEU A 196 35.59 30.60 -14.44
C LEU A 196 34.11 30.98 -14.35
N ASP A 197 33.81 32.26 -14.62
CA ASP A 197 32.55 32.98 -14.37
C ASP A 197 31.31 32.10 -14.06
N PRO A 198 30.78 32.12 -12.81
CA PRO A 198 29.60 31.33 -12.43
C PRO A 198 28.32 31.71 -13.19
N LYS A 199 28.28 32.85 -13.90
CA LYS A 199 27.17 33.19 -14.81
C LYS A 199 27.19 32.36 -16.11
N PHE A 200 28.35 31.88 -16.54
CA PHE A 200 28.51 31.08 -17.76
C PHE A 200 28.32 29.57 -17.51
N PHE A 201 28.67 29.09 -16.30
CA PHE A 201 28.65 27.66 -15.91
C PHE A 201 27.56 27.29 -14.87
N HIS A 202 26.55 28.16 -14.68
CA HIS A 202 25.40 27.94 -13.79
C HIS A 202 24.65 26.62 -14.08
N GLU A 203 23.80 26.13 -13.16
CA GLU A 203 22.73 25.15 -13.49
C GLU A 203 21.89 25.48 -14.76
N ARG A 204 21.77 26.77 -15.10
CA ARG A 204 21.07 27.27 -16.29
C ARG A 204 21.94 27.21 -17.56
N ALA A 205 23.19 26.77 -17.45
CA ALA A 205 24.15 26.69 -18.53
C ALA A 205 23.75 25.61 -19.53
N TRP A 206 23.67 26.06 -20.76
CA TRP A 206 23.26 25.30 -21.93
C TRP A 206 24.12 24.07 -22.23
N PHE A 207 25.42 24.23 -22.02
CA PHE A 207 26.45 23.25 -22.26
C PHE A 207 26.96 22.77 -20.91
N SER A 208 26.24 21.84 -20.29
CA SER A 208 26.73 21.12 -19.12
C SER A 208 27.86 20.19 -19.56
N TRP A 209 29.12 20.65 -19.46
CA TRP A 209 30.34 19.87 -19.75
C TRP A 209 30.62 18.74 -18.74
N THR A 210 29.62 18.35 -17.95
CA THR A 210 29.60 17.11 -17.17
C THR A 210 29.65 15.91 -18.11
N SER A 211 30.54 14.95 -17.83
CA SER A 211 30.58 13.70 -18.59
C SER A 211 29.19 13.03 -18.59
N PRO A 212 28.66 12.57 -19.73
CA PRO A 212 27.48 11.73 -19.72
C PRO A 212 27.72 10.52 -18.81
N HIS A 213 26.70 10.18 -18.02
CA HIS A 213 26.64 8.96 -17.20
C HIS A 213 27.71 8.84 -16.10
N SER A 214 28.15 9.97 -15.54
CA SER A 214 28.82 10.00 -14.23
C SER A 214 27.81 9.75 -13.10
N TYR A 215 28.13 8.83 -12.18
CA TYR A 215 27.28 8.49 -11.03
C TYR A 215 28.09 8.25 -9.75
N GLN A 216 27.47 8.51 -8.59
CA GLN A 216 28.01 8.14 -7.29
C GLN A 216 27.67 6.68 -6.95
N LEU A 217 28.65 5.97 -6.37
CA LEU A 217 28.42 4.66 -5.74
C LEU A 217 27.61 4.81 -4.43
N PRO A 218 26.93 3.75 -3.96
CA PRO A 218 26.31 3.74 -2.63
C PRO A 218 27.36 3.90 -1.53
N GLY A 219 27.14 4.81 -0.57
CA GLY A 219 27.94 4.92 0.66
C GLY A 219 27.46 3.98 1.78
N HIS A 220 26.34 3.30 1.56
CA HIS A 220 25.74 2.29 2.43
C HIS A 220 25.58 0.97 1.65
N TYR A 221 25.88 -0.16 2.28
CA TYR A 221 25.75 -1.49 1.68
C TYR A 221 25.35 -2.56 2.70
N TYR A 222 24.66 -3.59 2.23
CA TYR A 222 24.19 -4.71 3.05
C TYR A 222 25.32 -5.70 3.38
N ARG A 223 25.45 -6.10 4.64
CA ARG A 223 26.31 -7.20 5.11
C ARG A 223 25.58 -7.99 6.19
N SER A 224 25.90 -9.27 6.37
CA SER A 224 25.37 -10.02 7.51
C SER A 224 25.98 -9.50 8.81
N ALA A 225 25.15 -9.25 9.82
CA ALA A 225 25.53 -8.74 11.14
C ALA A 225 26.56 -9.64 11.84
N SER A 226 26.57 -10.93 11.54
CA SER A 226 27.58 -11.90 12.00
C SER A 226 29.00 -11.66 11.47
N GLY A 227 29.22 -10.65 10.62
CA GLY A 227 30.48 -10.45 9.90
C GLY A 227 30.77 -11.52 8.84
N GLY A 228 29.75 -12.33 8.49
CA GLY A 228 29.89 -13.52 7.65
C GLY A 228 30.24 -13.27 6.18
N ARG A 229 30.35 -14.38 5.42
CA ARG A 229 30.60 -14.33 3.96
C ARG A 229 29.49 -13.53 3.26
N ILE A 230 29.87 -12.79 2.21
CA ILE A 230 28.91 -12.06 1.38
C ILE A 230 28.07 -13.09 0.59
N ASN A 231 26.77 -13.14 0.87
CA ASN A 231 25.86 -14.08 0.21
C ASN A 231 25.42 -13.58 -1.17
N ILE A 232 25.33 -14.51 -2.12
CA ILE A 232 24.87 -14.26 -3.49
C ILE A 232 23.41 -14.72 -3.60
N TYR A 233 22.50 -13.77 -3.78
CA TYR A 233 21.07 -14.03 -3.94
C TYR A 233 20.75 -14.45 -5.38
N ARG A 234 19.77 -15.35 -5.54
CA ARG A 234 19.35 -15.88 -6.84
C ARG A 234 17.92 -15.45 -7.15
N HIS A 235 17.72 -14.83 -8.31
CA HIS A 235 16.44 -14.31 -8.77
C HIS A 235 16.01 -14.95 -10.09
N ARG A 236 14.70 -14.95 -10.36
CA ARG A 236 14.13 -15.38 -11.64
C ARG A 236 13.07 -14.40 -12.16
N ASP A 237 13.28 -13.87 -13.37
CA ASP A 237 12.40 -12.86 -13.98
C ASP A 237 11.12 -13.46 -14.59
N VAL A 238 10.25 -12.61 -15.15
CA VAL A 238 9.01 -13.03 -15.83
C VAL A 238 9.27 -13.94 -17.03
N PHE A 239 10.39 -13.74 -17.74
CA PHE A 239 10.84 -14.55 -18.88
C PHE A 239 11.65 -15.80 -18.46
N ARG A 240 11.59 -16.17 -17.17
CA ARG A 240 12.20 -17.36 -16.56
C ARG A 240 13.73 -17.38 -16.51
N ARG A 241 14.42 -16.33 -16.97
CA ARG A 241 15.89 -16.21 -16.91
C ARG A 241 16.33 -16.06 -15.45
N LYS A 242 17.59 -16.39 -15.17
CA LYS A 242 18.14 -16.40 -13.81
C LYS A 242 19.17 -15.29 -13.66
N HIS A 243 19.04 -14.48 -12.62
CA HIS A 243 20.06 -13.54 -12.17
C HIS A 243 20.67 -14.03 -10.85
N ALA A 244 21.94 -13.71 -10.62
CA ALA A 244 22.62 -13.93 -9.35
C ALA A 244 23.51 -12.72 -9.06
N GLY A 245 23.49 -12.22 -7.82
CA GLY A 245 24.20 -11.00 -7.44
C GLY A 245 24.25 -10.79 -5.93
N LEU A 246 25.02 -9.77 -5.51
CA LEU A 246 25.04 -9.30 -4.12
C LEU A 246 23.74 -8.58 -3.80
N ASN A 247 23.27 -8.60 -2.54
CA ASN A 247 22.13 -7.78 -2.12
C ASN A 247 22.47 -6.28 -2.33
N ASP A 248 21.83 -5.64 -3.31
CA ASP A 248 21.90 -4.22 -3.63
C ASP A 248 20.58 -3.72 -4.23
N ASP A 249 20.36 -2.41 -4.24
CA ASP A 249 19.09 -1.82 -4.70
C ASP A 249 18.94 -1.92 -6.22
N ARG A 250 17.79 -2.46 -6.67
CA ARG A 250 17.49 -2.74 -8.08
C ARG A 250 16.02 -2.52 -8.41
N PHE A 251 15.72 -2.35 -9.70
CA PHE A 251 14.36 -2.25 -10.24
C PHE A 251 14.14 -3.29 -11.35
N LEU A 252 12.88 -3.45 -11.78
CA LEU A 252 12.52 -4.22 -12.98
C LEU A 252 12.48 -3.28 -14.19
N ASP A 253 13.36 -3.50 -15.16
CA ASP A 253 13.29 -2.80 -16.46
C ASP A 253 11.95 -3.11 -17.13
N PRO A 254 11.12 -2.12 -17.50
CA PRO A 254 9.83 -2.35 -18.14
C PRO A 254 9.90 -3.03 -19.53
N LEU A 255 11.07 -3.03 -20.19
CA LEU A 255 11.20 -3.44 -21.59
C LEU A 255 11.61 -4.91 -21.75
N ASP A 256 12.74 -5.31 -21.17
CA ASP A 256 13.22 -6.70 -21.17
C ASP A 256 12.88 -7.43 -19.85
N GLY A 257 12.36 -6.74 -18.82
CA GLY A 257 11.98 -7.38 -17.55
C GLY A 257 13.15 -7.90 -16.72
N ARG A 258 14.37 -7.41 -16.98
CA ARG A 258 15.55 -7.73 -16.15
C ARG A 258 15.54 -6.97 -14.84
N VAL A 259 16.33 -7.47 -13.89
CA VAL A 259 16.59 -6.79 -12.62
C VAL A 259 17.87 -5.96 -12.77
N GLU A 260 17.73 -4.64 -12.89
CA GLU A 260 18.84 -3.71 -13.18
C GLU A 260 19.22 -2.85 -11.97
N LYS A 261 20.50 -2.40 -11.92
CA LYS A 261 21.06 -1.56 -10.86
C LYS A 261 20.21 -0.29 -10.68
N LEU A 262 19.74 0.02 -9.47
CA LEU A 262 18.95 1.24 -9.26
C LEU A 262 19.84 2.48 -9.28
N PHE A 263 19.56 3.37 -10.25
CA PHE A 263 20.06 4.74 -10.32
C PHE A 263 18.93 5.70 -9.98
N VAL A 264 19.25 6.78 -9.26
CA VAL A 264 18.30 7.83 -8.84
C VAL A 264 18.84 9.19 -9.27
N GLN A 265 18.07 9.92 -10.09
CA GLN A 265 18.39 11.30 -10.41
C GLN A 265 18.25 12.18 -9.17
N THR A 266 19.19 13.10 -8.99
CA THR A 266 19.19 14.04 -7.85
C THR A 266 19.48 15.46 -8.32
N ILE A 267 18.97 16.45 -7.57
CA ILE A 267 19.35 17.85 -7.77
C ILE A 267 20.84 18.07 -7.45
N SER A 268 21.50 19.05 -8.08
CA SER A 268 22.95 19.23 -7.94
C SER A 268 23.42 19.44 -6.49
N GLU A 269 22.59 20.11 -5.68
CA GLU A 269 22.83 20.34 -4.24
C GLU A 269 22.86 19.03 -3.43
N ILE A 270 22.07 18.03 -3.82
CA ILE A 270 22.06 16.71 -3.19
C ILE A 270 23.17 15.82 -3.77
N TYR A 271 23.40 15.85 -5.08
CA TYR A 271 24.48 15.09 -5.70
C TYR A 271 25.85 15.49 -5.16
N ASP A 272 26.13 16.79 -5.02
CA ASP A 272 27.47 17.27 -4.63
C ASP A 272 27.78 17.05 -3.13
N THR A 273 26.91 16.33 -2.41
CA THR A 273 27.16 15.77 -1.06
C THR A 273 27.55 14.28 -1.12
N ASP A 274 28.15 13.75 -0.05
CA ASP A 274 28.44 12.32 0.05
C ASP A 274 27.17 11.45 0.02
N ASN A 275 27.23 10.32 -0.68
CA ASN A 275 26.06 9.47 -0.93
C ASN A 275 25.74 8.55 0.26
N GLU A 276 25.05 9.08 1.27
CA GLU A 276 24.50 8.33 2.42
C GLU A 276 23.39 7.29 2.07
N THR A 277 23.31 6.76 0.84
CA THR A 277 22.23 5.85 0.41
C THR A 277 22.74 4.47 -0.01
N THR A 278 21.81 3.51 -0.07
CA THR A 278 22.02 2.15 -0.61
C THR A 278 21.89 2.08 -2.14
N TRP A 279 21.48 3.17 -2.80
CA TRP A 279 21.33 3.27 -4.25
C TRP A 279 22.42 4.14 -4.88
N ARG A 280 22.51 4.10 -6.22
CA ARG A 280 23.45 4.91 -7.00
C ARG A 280 22.80 6.25 -7.35
N ARG A 281 23.46 7.38 -7.12
CA ARG A 281 22.94 8.71 -7.48
C ARG A 281 23.50 9.16 -8.84
N THR A 282 22.65 9.78 -9.67
CA THR A 282 23.02 10.42 -10.95
C THR A 282 22.51 11.87 -10.99
N TYR A 283 23.03 12.70 -11.89
CA TYR A 283 22.51 14.06 -12.09
C TYR A 283 21.23 14.04 -12.93
N ILE A 284 20.36 15.05 -12.74
CA ILE A 284 19.23 15.31 -13.65
C ILE A 284 19.76 15.83 -15.00
N GLU A 285 20.01 14.91 -15.94
CA GLU A 285 20.33 15.23 -17.34
C GLU A 285 19.21 16.07 -18.01
N ASN A 286 19.56 16.94 -18.96
CA ASN A 286 18.57 17.61 -19.81
C ASN A 286 18.33 16.76 -21.06
N VAL A 287 17.08 16.38 -21.32
CA VAL A 287 16.72 15.43 -22.39
C VAL A 287 15.99 16.07 -23.58
N SER A 288 15.55 17.32 -23.43
CA SER A 288 14.89 18.10 -24.49
C SER A 288 15.73 18.17 -25.78
N PRO A 289 15.12 18.21 -26.99
CA PRO A 289 15.87 18.27 -28.24
C PRO A 289 16.74 19.52 -28.38
N TRP A 290 17.97 19.38 -28.90
CA TRP A 290 18.88 20.51 -29.16
C TRP A 290 18.25 21.61 -30.02
N LEU A 291 17.39 21.26 -30.97
CA LEU A 291 16.65 22.20 -31.81
C LEU A 291 15.70 23.11 -30.99
N ILE A 292 14.93 22.52 -30.07
CA ILE A 292 14.01 23.26 -29.19
C ILE A 292 14.79 24.09 -28.18
N ARG A 293 15.90 23.55 -27.62
CA ARG A 293 16.82 24.34 -26.81
C ARG A 293 17.22 25.58 -27.61
N LEU A 294 17.86 25.41 -28.77
CA LEU A 294 18.41 26.52 -29.57
C LEU A 294 17.39 27.61 -29.89
N ALA A 295 16.17 27.26 -30.27
CA ALA A 295 15.10 28.22 -30.45
C ALA A 295 14.81 29.10 -29.20
N TYR A 296 15.02 28.57 -27.98
CA TYR A 296 14.88 29.29 -26.72
C TYR A 296 16.14 30.07 -26.27
N TRP A 297 17.30 29.95 -26.93
CA TRP A 297 18.55 30.61 -26.45
C TRP A 297 18.43 32.12 -26.21
N PRO A 298 17.86 32.91 -27.14
CA PRO A 298 17.78 34.35 -26.97
C PRO A 298 16.93 34.76 -25.75
N TYR A 299 15.94 33.95 -25.40
CA TYR A 299 15.00 34.18 -24.30
C TYR A 299 15.48 33.64 -22.95
N SER A 300 16.52 32.80 -22.94
CA SER A 300 17.00 32.04 -21.76
C SER A 300 17.51 32.87 -20.56
N HIS A 301 17.63 34.19 -20.70
CA HIS A 301 18.03 35.11 -19.61
C HIS A 301 16.96 36.16 -19.29
N MET A 302 15.77 36.07 -19.89
CA MET A 302 14.68 36.97 -19.52
C MET A 302 14.30 36.77 -18.04
N PRO A 303 14.10 37.87 -17.28
CA PRO A 303 13.53 37.76 -15.94
C PRO A 303 12.15 37.11 -16.02
N VAL A 304 11.73 36.48 -14.93
CA VAL A 304 10.35 36.03 -14.80
C VAL A 304 9.45 37.26 -14.76
N SER A 305 8.30 37.23 -15.44
CA SER A 305 7.20 38.13 -15.12
C SER A 305 6.74 37.82 -13.69
N SER A 306 7.25 38.59 -12.74
CA SER A 306 7.01 38.36 -11.32
C SER A 306 5.54 38.62 -11.00
N GLN A 307 4.81 37.55 -10.66
CA GLN A 307 3.53 37.66 -9.97
C GLN A 307 3.80 38.24 -8.58
N ASN A 308 3.86 39.58 -8.48
CA ASN A 308 4.00 40.28 -7.22
C ASN A 308 2.71 40.11 -6.44
N PHE A 309 2.74 39.22 -5.43
CA PHE A 309 1.62 39.03 -4.53
C PHE A 309 1.54 40.23 -3.57
N SER A 310 0.73 41.24 -3.92
CA SER A 310 0.34 42.28 -2.96
C SER A 310 -0.47 41.62 -1.84
N SER A 311 -0.03 41.76 -0.60
CA SER A 311 -0.79 41.33 0.57
C SER A 311 -1.90 42.31 0.96
N ASP A 312 -2.07 43.40 0.20
CA ASP A 312 -3.06 44.44 0.45
C ASP A 312 -3.89 44.70 -0.83
N TYR A 313 -5.22 44.68 -0.66
CA TYR A 313 -6.29 44.74 -1.68
C TYR A 313 -6.23 43.70 -2.82
N GLY A 314 -7.30 42.90 -2.92
CA GLY A 314 -7.48 41.83 -3.92
C GLY A 314 -7.78 42.32 -5.35
N VAL A 315 -7.02 43.28 -5.87
CA VAL A 315 -7.08 43.72 -7.27
C VAL A 315 -5.84 43.22 -7.99
N ARG A 316 -6.01 42.25 -8.89
CA ARG A 316 -4.91 41.63 -9.61
C ARG A 316 -4.50 42.49 -10.81
N GLU A 317 -3.45 43.29 -10.63
CA GLU A 317 -2.70 43.83 -11.78
C GLU A 317 -2.00 42.68 -12.52
N SER A 318 -2.71 42.06 -13.46
CA SER A 318 -2.13 41.17 -14.45
C SER A 318 -1.28 41.98 -15.43
N SER A 319 -0.11 42.42 -14.95
CA SER A 319 0.96 43.02 -15.75
C SER A 319 1.54 41.96 -16.67
N SER A 320 0.79 41.66 -17.73
CA SER A 320 1.30 40.94 -18.89
C SER A 320 2.46 41.75 -19.44
N ALA A 321 3.68 41.35 -19.06
CA ALA A 321 4.94 41.93 -19.52
C ALA A 321 5.17 41.51 -20.99
N GLY A 322 4.28 42.01 -21.85
CA GLY A 322 4.34 41.85 -23.28
C GLY A 322 5.66 42.36 -23.83
N ILE A 323 5.94 41.99 -25.06
CA ILE A 323 7.24 42.20 -25.74
C ILE A 323 7.65 43.70 -25.76
N SER A 324 6.70 44.61 -25.59
CA SER A 324 6.89 46.07 -25.45
C SER A 324 7.41 46.55 -24.08
N ALA A 325 7.41 45.72 -23.04
CA ALA A 325 7.75 46.11 -21.66
C ALA A 325 9.21 45.82 -21.24
N TRP A 326 10.07 45.47 -22.20
CA TRP A 326 11.44 45.01 -21.94
C TRP A 326 12.48 46.15 -22.02
N ASN A 327 13.46 46.12 -21.12
CA ASN A 327 14.56 47.10 -21.09
C ASN A 327 15.48 46.94 -22.31
N GLN A 328 16.12 48.03 -22.73
CA GLN A 328 17.01 48.04 -23.90
C GLN A 328 18.16 47.01 -23.82
N GLU A 329 18.69 46.76 -22.61
CA GLU A 329 19.71 45.74 -22.34
C GLU A 329 19.22 44.31 -22.61
N GLN A 330 17.95 44.03 -22.31
CA GLN A 330 17.33 42.71 -22.51
C GLN A 330 17.17 42.44 -24.02
N TRP A 331 16.72 43.45 -24.78
CA TRP A 331 16.70 43.42 -26.24
C TRP A 331 18.09 43.24 -26.86
N LEU A 332 19.12 43.89 -26.31
CA LEU A 332 20.50 43.73 -26.76
C LEU A 332 20.99 42.29 -26.54
N HIS A 333 20.69 41.67 -25.40
CA HIS A 333 21.01 40.26 -25.15
C HIS A 333 20.27 39.30 -26.10
N VAL A 334 19.01 39.57 -26.46
CA VAL A 334 18.29 38.82 -27.51
C VAL A 334 19.01 38.97 -28.85
N GLY A 335 19.25 40.20 -29.31
CA GLY A 335 19.83 40.49 -30.63
C GLY A 335 21.22 39.88 -30.82
N VAL A 336 22.10 40.00 -29.81
CA VAL A 336 23.45 39.41 -29.82
C VAL A 336 23.41 37.88 -29.92
N ARG A 337 22.41 37.22 -29.32
CA ARG A 337 22.23 35.76 -29.41
C ARG A 337 21.45 35.32 -30.65
N TRP A 338 20.66 36.20 -31.26
CA TRP A 338 19.75 35.88 -32.36
C TRP A 338 20.48 35.34 -33.59
N LEU A 339 21.52 36.05 -34.07
CA LEU A 339 22.25 35.65 -35.27
C LEU A 339 23.01 34.32 -35.08
N PRO A 340 23.78 34.10 -33.99
CA PRO A 340 24.32 32.78 -33.65
C PRO A 340 23.25 31.68 -33.55
N THR A 341 22.07 31.99 -32.99
CA THR A 341 20.95 31.05 -32.91
C THR A 341 20.44 30.65 -34.30
N CYS A 342 20.22 31.62 -35.19
CA CYS A 342 19.75 31.35 -36.56
C CYS A 342 20.75 30.50 -37.36
N ILE A 343 22.06 30.74 -37.20
CA ILE A 343 23.11 29.94 -37.84
C ILE A 343 23.13 28.51 -37.29
N GLY A 344 23.04 28.34 -35.97
CA GLY A 344 22.97 27.01 -35.34
C GLY A 344 21.70 26.24 -35.72
N LEU A 345 20.55 26.93 -35.85
CA LEU A 345 19.30 26.32 -36.31
C LEU A 345 19.38 25.89 -37.76
N LEU A 346 19.95 26.71 -38.67
CA LEU A 346 20.16 26.32 -40.06
C LEU A 346 21.00 25.04 -40.17
N LEU A 347 22.07 24.91 -39.38
CA LEU A 347 22.88 23.69 -39.32
C LEU A 347 22.08 22.49 -38.78
N LEU A 348 21.33 22.67 -37.68
CA LEU A 348 20.51 21.60 -37.09
C LEU A 348 19.33 21.17 -37.97
N MET A 349 18.79 22.04 -38.83
CA MET A 349 17.70 21.71 -39.77
C MET A 349 18.15 20.85 -40.96
N ILE A 350 19.45 20.86 -41.31
CA ILE A 350 20.00 20.02 -42.39
C ILE A 350 20.02 18.54 -41.98
N PHE A 351 20.11 18.24 -40.68
CA PHE A 351 20.10 16.88 -40.16
C PHE A 351 18.69 16.49 -39.66
N PRO A 352 18.14 15.33 -40.07
CA PRO A 352 16.92 14.83 -39.47
C PRO A 352 17.17 14.57 -37.98
N THR A 353 16.39 15.22 -37.12
CA THR A 353 16.48 15.08 -35.66
C THR A 353 15.11 14.72 -35.10
N ASP A 354 15.05 13.69 -34.25
CA ASP A 354 13.82 13.29 -33.57
C ASP A 354 13.47 14.29 -32.46
N VAL A 355 12.71 15.32 -32.84
CA VAL A 355 12.26 16.38 -31.94
C VAL A 355 11.09 15.91 -31.05
N GLU A 356 10.24 15.05 -31.58
CA GLU A 356 9.07 14.50 -30.88
C GLU A 356 9.47 13.21 -30.13
N GLY A 357 8.90 13.00 -28.93
CA GLY A 357 9.13 11.78 -28.17
C GLY A 357 8.49 10.54 -28.79
N GLN A 358 8.98 9.35 -28.43
CA GLN A 358 8.39 8.09 -28.90
C GLN A 358 7.08 7.79 -28.15
N VAL A 359 6.01 7.50 -28.89
CA VAL A 359 4.81 6.85 -28.33
C VAL A 359 5.13 5.38 -28.08
N ARG A 360 4.83 4.88 -26.88
CA ARG A 360 5.16 3.52 -26.43
C ARG A 360 3.91 2.88 -25.82
N ASN A 361 3.86 1.54 -25.82
CA ASN A 361 2.77 0.76 -25.19
C ASN A 361 1.35 1.15 -25.66
N HIS A 362 1.20 1.65 -26.89
CA HIS A 362 -0.04 2.22 -27.45
C HIS A 362 -0.57 3.48 -26.73
N GLY A 363 0.31 4.25 -26.07
CA GLY A 363 -0.05 5.46 -25.31
C GLY A 363 -0.35 5.21 -23.82
N ASN A 364 0.01 4.04 -23.31
CA ASN A 364 -0.14 3.62 -21.91
C ASN A 364 1.17 3.76 -21.12
N TYR A 365 1.10 3.79 -19.78
CA TYR A 365 2.30 3.82 -18.93
C TYR A 365 3.17 2.57 -19.16
N ASP A 366 4.46 2.64 -18.82
CA ASP A 366 5.33 1.48 -18.87
C ASP A 366 4.87 0.39 -17.87
N PRO A 367 4.78 -0.88 -18.33
CA PRO A 367 4.30 -1.97 -17.50
C PRO A 367 5.29 -2.34 -16.39
N VAL A 368 4.83 -3.14 -15.44
CA VAL A 368 5.68 -3.77 -14.43
C VAL A 368 5.80 -5.26 -14.77
N PRO A 369 6.89 -5.71 -15.43
CA PRO A 369 7.10 -7.10 -15.85
C PRO A 369 7.46 -8.05 -14.68
N TYR A 370 6.62 -8.04 -13.64
CA TYR A 370 6.75 -8.88 -12.47
C TYR A 370 6.05 -10.24 -12.67
N ARG A 371 6.61 -11.31 -12.08
CA ARG A 371 5.91 -12.59 -11.89
C ARG A 371 6.38 -13.32 -10.63
N TYR A 372 5.46 -13.66 -9.72
CA TYR A 372 5.78 -14.51 -8.58
C TYR A 372 5.94 -15.98 -9.03
N TRP A 373 7.00 -16.64 -8.58
CA TRP A 373 7.32 -18.03 -8.95
C TRP A 373 7.15 -19.06 -7.82
N SER A 374 6.93 -18.60 -6.58
CA SER A 374 6.83 -19.47 -5.41
C SER A 374 5.37 -19.76 -5.03
N TYR A 375 5.17 -20.79 -4.21
CA TYR A 375 3.87 -21.05 -3.60
C TYR A 375 3.60 -20.06 -2.44
N PRO A 376 2.37 -19.56 -2.28
CA PRO A 376 1.96 -18.88 -1.06
C PRO A 376 2.00 -19.83 0.16
N LEU A 377 2.01 -19.24 1.35
CA LEU A 377 1.85 -19.97 2.62
C LEU A 377 0.42 -20.51 2.76
N SER A 378 -0.57 -19.70 2.36
CA SER A 378 -1.99 -20.08 2.29
C SER A 378 -2.69 -19.30 1.20
N ALA A 379 -3.01 -19.95 0.09
CA ALA A 379 -3.83 -19.41 -0.99
C ALA A 379 -5.32 -19.35 -0.61
N ARG A 380 -6.01 -18.34 -1.15
CA ARG A 380 -7.48 -18.22 -1.11
C ARG A 380 -8.15 -19.37 -1.87
N ASN A 381 -7.66 -19.65 -3.08
CA ASN A 381 -8.00 -20.85 -3.84
C ASN A 381 -7.13 -22.03 -3.38
N PHE A 382 -7.73 -23.05 -2.77
CA PHE A 382 -7.01 -24.18 -2.15
C PHE A 382 -6.05 -24.89 -3.11
N ARG A 383 -6.42 -25.01 -4.39
CA ARG A 383 -5.66 -25.74 -5.42
C ARG A 383 -4.31 -25.10 -5.79
N GLU A 384 -4.01 -23.93 -5.22
CA GLU A 384 -2.78 -23.16 -5.47
C GLU A 384 -1.77 -23.26 -4.31
N ASN A 385 -2.09 -24.01 -3.26
CA ASN A 385 -1.16 -24.33 -2.17
C ASN A 385 -0.15 -25.40 -2.57
N LYS A 386 1.01 -25.41 -1.91
CA LYS A 386 2.03 -26.44 -2.11
C LYS A 386 1.54 -27.82 -1.62
N GLY A 387 1.60 -28.82 -2.50
CA GLY A 387 1.47 -30.24 -2.12
C GLY A 387 0.06 -30.78 -1.96
N GLN A 388 -0.99 -30.03 -2.31
CA GLN A 388 -2.38 -30.47 -2.18
C GLN A 388 -2.90 -31.07 -3.49
N MET A 389 -2.96 -32.40 -3.55
CA MET A 389 -3.74 -33.10 -4.56
C MET A 389 -5.24 -33.00 -4.25
N PRO A 390 -6.12 -33.06 -5.27
CA PRO A 390 -7.55 -33.06 -5.05
C PRO A 390 -8.01 -34.34 -4.35
N GLN A 391 -8.24 -34.27 -3.05
CA GLN A 391 -9.12 -35.21 -2.36
C GLN A 391 -10.49 -35.16 -3.05
N PRO A 392 -11.02 -36.28 -3.61
CA PRO A 392 -12.35 -36.31 -4.21
C PRO A 392 -13.44 -36.42 -3.12
N GLY A 393 -13.41 -35.48 -2.17
CA GLY A 393 -14.43 -35.34 -1.15
C GLY A 393 -15.77 -34.97 -1.78
N SER A 394 -16.85 -35.58 -1.30
CA SER A 394 -18.19 -35.39 -1.84
C SER A 394 -18.63 -33.93 -1.86
N PHE A 395 -19.27 -33.49 -2.95
CA PHE A 395 -20.06 -32.26 -2.98
C PHE A 395 -21.24 -32.38 -1.99
N GLY A 396 -21.01 -32.03 -0.73
CA GLY A 396 -22.05 -32.04 0.30
C GLY A 396 -21.59 -32.04 1.76
N THR A 397 -20.35 -32.42 2.09
CA THR A 397 -19.86 -32.36 3.48
C THR A 397 -19.48 -30.93 3.86
N THR A 398 -20.16 -30.38 4.87
CA THR A 398 -20.12 -28.97 5.29
C THR A 398 -18.81 -28.49 5.92
N ASN A 399 -17.90 -29.40 6.26
CA ASN A 399 -16.75 -29.11 7.12
C ASN A 399 -15.53 -28.77 6.25
N ASP A 400 -15.35 -27.49 5.93
CA ASP A 400 -14.06 -26.98 5.46
C ASP A 400 -13.04 -27.15 6.60
N PHE A 401 -12.16 -28.14 6.46
CA PHE A 401 -11.11 -28.52 7.43
C PHE A 401 -10.20 -27.37 7.86
N ARG A 402 -10.17 -26.25 7.11
CA ARG A 402 -9.46 -25.01 7.51
C ARG A 402 -10.16 -24.25 8.64
N LEU A 403 -11.47 -24.42 8.79
CA LEU A 403 -12.26 -23.75 9.81
C LEU A 403 -12.22 -24.57 11.11
N SER A 404 -12.23 -23.88 12.23
CA SER A 404 -12.55 -24.48 13.52
C SER A 404 -14.06 -24.68 13.59
N ASP A 405 -14.50 -25.92 13.78
CA ASP A 405 -15.91 -26.22 14.03
C ASP A 405 -16.41 -25.43 15.26
N ARG A 406 -17.66 -24.94 15.20
CA ARG A 406 -18.28 -24.17 16.29
C ARG A 406 -18.64 -25.08 17.45
N CYS A 407 -18.36 -24.65 18.67
CA CYS A 407 -18.81 -25.38 19.85
C CYS A 407 -20.32 -25.15 20.04
N MET A 408 -21.14 -26.15 19.72
CA MET A 408 -22.57 -26.13 20.06
C MET A 408 -22.79 -26.18 21.58
N ARG A 409 -21.86 -26.81 22.31
CA ARG A 409 -21.82 -26.92 23.78
C ARG A 409 -20.36 -26.86 24.25
N PRO A 410 -20.09 -26.51 25.52
CA PRO A 410 -18.74 -26.62 26.10
C PRO A 410 -18.31 -28.09 26.18
N ARG A 411 -17.00 -28.36 26.14
CA ARG A 411 -16.44 -29.72 26.29
C ARG A 411 -16.75 -30.35 27.66
N LEU A 412 -16.76 -29.52 28.70
CA LEU A 412 -16.99 -29.90 30.09
C LEU A 412 -17.84 -28.82 30.77
N LEU A 413 -18.62 -29.20 31.78
CA LEU A 413 -19.30 -28.30 32.71
C LEU A 413 -19.14 -28.82 34.14
N CYS A 414 -19.06 -27.90 35.11
CA CYS A 414 -19.04 -28.23 36.54
C CYS A 414 -20.47 -28.14 37.12
N PHE A 415 -21.11 -29.30 37.28
CA PHE A 415 -22.51 -29.50 37.66
C PHE A 415 -22.75 -29.51 39.18
N LEU A 416 -23.87 -28.93 39.63
CA LEU A 416 -24.17 -28.74 41.06
C LEU A 416 -24.73 -29.98 41.78
N ASP A 417 -25.27 -30.93 41.03
CA ASP A 417 -25.91 -32.19 41.44
C ASP A 417 -24.98 -33.40 41.39
N ARG A 418 -23.86 -33.29 40.66
CA ARG A 418 -22.87 -34.36 40.44
C ARG A 418 -21.57 -34.21 41.25
N MET A 419 -21.61 -33.49 42.38
CA MET A 419 -20.48 -33.40 43.31
C MET A 419 -20.41 -34.64 44.20
N THR A 420 -19.36 -35.44 44.03
CA THR A 420 -19.02 -36.61 44.86
C THR A 420 -17.63 -36.44 45.47
N ASP A 421 -17.22 -37.32 46.38
CA ASP A 421 -15.87 -37.29 46.94
C ASP A 421 -14.79 -37.55 45.86
N ASP A 422 -15.08 -38.40 44.87
CA ASP A 422 -14.23 -38.67 43.71
C ASP A 422 -14.27 -37.56 42.64
N ASN A 423 -15.30 -36.70 42.64
CA ASN A 423 -15.45 -35.56 41.73
C ASN A 423 -15.92 -34.31 42.51
N PRO A 424 -15.04 -33.68 43.32
CA PRO A 424 -15.40 -32.57 44.21
C PRO A 424 -15.77 -31.27 43.47
N ARG A 425 -15.64 -31.26 42.14
CA ARG A 425 -16.04 -30.14 41.26
C ARG A 425 -17.35 -30.38 40.51
N GLY A 426 -17.79 -31.64 40.40
CA GLY A 426 -18.88 -32.07 39.53
C GLY A 426 -18.57 -31.88 38.04
N CYS A 427 -17.29 -31.96 37.65
CA CYS A 427 -16.87 -31.73 36.26
C CYS A 427 -17.15 -32.95 35.39
N LEU A 428 -17.92 -32.79 34.31
CA LEU A 428 -18.25 -33.87 33.37
C LEU A 428 -18.68 -33.33 31.99
N ASP A 429 -18.72 -34.21 30.99
CA ASP A 429 -19.19 -33.90 29.62
C ASP A 429 -20.71 -33.61 29.62
N PRO A 430 -21.18 -32.43 29.15
CA PRO A 430 -22.60 -32.10 29.13
C PRO A 430 -23.49 -33.14 28.44
N GLN A 431 -22.98 -33.90 27.46
CA GLN A 431 -23.74 -34.94 26.78
C GLN A 431 -24.11 -36.10 27.72
N VAL A 432 -23.21 -36.48 28.63
CA VAL A 432 -23.46 -37.55 29.62
C VAL A 432 -24.60 -37.14 30.56
N TRP A 433 -24.59 -35.91 31.07
CA TRP A 433 -25.68 -35.40 31.92
C TRP A 433 -27.01 -35.31 31.15
N ILE A 434 -26.98 -34.92 29.88
CA ILE A 434 -28.17 -34.87 29.00
C ILE A 434 -28.76 -36.27 28.82
N ASP A 435 -27.95 -37.29 28.53
CA ASP A 435 -28.41 -38.66 28.32
C ASP A 435 -29.00 -39.27 29.61
N GLU A 436 -28.37 -38.99 30.78
CA GLU A 436 -28.91 -39.34 32.09
C GLU A 436 -30.25 -38.65 32.41
N HIS A 437 -30.45 -37.41 31.94
CA HIS A 437 -31.67 -36.63 32.12
C HIS A 437 -32.70 -36.81 30.98
N GLY A 438 -32.58 -37.89 30.21
CA GLY A 438 -33.58 -38.30 29.20
C GLY A 438 -33.43 -37.64 27.83
N GLY A 439 -32.25 -37.13 27.49
CA GLY A 439 -31.85 -36.69 26.15
C GLY A 439 -32.45 -35.36 25.65
N GLY A 440 -33.51 -34.85 26.31
CA GLY A 440 -34.30 -33.70 25.84
C GLY A 440 -34.13 -32.39 26.61
N ILE A 441 -33.29 -32.35 27.66
CA ILE A 441 -33.10 -31.18 28.53
C ILE A 441 -31.68 -30.67 28.34
N GLU A 442 -31.50 -29.46 27.81
CA GLU A 442 -30.17 -28.84 27.73
C GLU A 442 -29.77 -28.20 29.07
N PRO A 443 -28.52 -28.41 29.55
CA PRO A 443 -28.07 -27.90 30.83
C PRO A 443 -27.82 -26.39 30.76
N THR A 444 -28.55 -25.62 31.55
CA THR A 444 -28.26 -24.19 31.74
C THR A 444 -27.04 -24.01 32.65
N TYR A 445 -26.19 -23.05 32.31
CA TYR A 445 -24.99 -22.72 33.09
C TYR A 445 -24.70 -21.22 33.11
N ILE A 446 -23.91 -20.78 34.09
CA ILE A 446 -23.30 -19.45 34.10
C ILE A 446 -21.83 -19.52 33.67
N PHE A 447 -21.34 -18.47 33.02
CA PHE A 447 -19.92 -18.30 32.70
C PHE A 447 -19.22 -17.56 33.84
N ILE A 448 -18.12 -18.12 34.34
CA ILE A 448 -17.27 -17.51 35.38
C ILE A 448 -16.01 -16.93 34.73
N SER A 449 -15.88 -15.60 34.75
CA SER A 449 -14.66 -14.89 34.35
C SER A 449 -13.85 -14.44 35.57
N TYR A 450 -12.51 -14.49 35.48
CA TYR A 450 -11.60 -14.03 36.53
C TYR A 450 -10.18 -13.75 35.99
N THR A 451 -9.30 -13.16 36.80
CA THR A 451 -7.90 -12.87 36.43
C THR A 451 -6.92 -13.91 37.00
N ALA A 452 -6.41 -14.78 36.12
CA ALA A 452 -5.58 -15.94 36.48
C ALA A 452 -4.11 -15.66 36.85
N GLU A 453 -3.65 -14.40 36.74
CA GLU A 453 -2.23 -14.04 36.92
C GLU A 453 -1.95 -13.27 38.21
N ASN A 454 -2.88 -12.38 38.62
CA ASN A 454 -2.73 -11.46 39.75
C ASN A 454 -3.79 -11.66 40.85
N GLN A 455 -4.92 -12.32 40.54
CA GLN A 455 -6.07 -12.41 41.45
C GLN A 455 -6.39 -13.84 41.92
N PHE A 456 -6.18 -14.84 41.05
CA PHE A 456 -6.30 -16.27 41.36
C PHE A 456 -5.19 -17.02 40.63
N GLU A 457 -4.05 -17.27 41.29
CA GLU A 457 -2.79 -17.57 40.59
C GLU A 457 -2.77 -18.95 39.91
N ARG A 458 -2.43 -18.96 38.61
CA ARG A 458 -2.44 -20.17 37.77
C ARG A 458 -1.30 -20.19 36.74
N ARG A 459 -0.06 -20.42 37.21
CA ARG A 459 1.14 -20.36 36.34
C ARG A 459 1.70 -21.72 35.89
N CYS A 460 1.50 -22.82 36.63
CA CYS A 460 2.02 -24.14 36.28
C CYS A 460 0.96 -25.06 35.64
N ALA A 461 1.35 -25.81 34.61
CA ALA A 461 0.51 -26.82 33.95
C ALA A 461 0.25 -28.04 34.86
N ASP A 462 1.27 -28.49 35.59
CA ASP A 462 1.17 -29.65 36.48
C ASP A 462 0.21 -29.34 37.63
N ALA A 463 0.33 -28.16 38.25
CA ALA A 463 -0.61 -27.67 39.25
C ALA A 463 -2.05 -27.54 38.71
N ARG A 464 -2.23 -27.18 37.43
CA ARG A 464 -3.56 -27.22 36.78
C ARG A 464 -4.12 -28.65 36.74
N GLN A 465 -3.31 -29.63 36.33
CA GLN A 465 -3.74 -31.02 36.22
C GLN A 465 -4.03 -31.64 37.59
N ASP A 466 -3.19 -31.38 38.59
CA ASP A 466 -3.41 -31.80 39.98
C ASP A 466 -4.73 -31.23 40.52
N ILE A 467 -4.98 -29.93 40.35
CA ILE A 467 -6.18 -29.25 40.87
C ILE A 467 -7.45 -29.74 40.15
N GLN A 468 -7.35 -30.02 38.85
CA GLN A 468 -8.46 -30.52 38.03
C GLN A 468 -8.83 -31.98 38.36
N SER A 469 -7.89 -32.78 38.89
CA SER A 469 -8.09 -34.20 39.20
C SER A 469 -8.26 -34.52 40.69
N THR A 470 -7.56 -33.82 41.59
CA THR A 470 -7.56 -34.08 43.05
C THR A 470 -8.13 -32.93 43.89
N GLY A 471 -8.33 -31.75 43.29
CA GLY A 471 -8.65 -30.52 44.03
C GLY A 471 -7.46 -29.91 44.79
N SER A 472 -6.29 -30.55 44.80
CA SER A 472 -5.05 -30.10 45.45
C SER A 472 -3.95 -29.82 44.40
N SER A 473 -2.79 -29.31 44.80
CA SER A 473 -1.62 -29.12 43.92
C SER A 473 -0.38 -29.70 44.60
N TYR A 474 0.35 -30.57 43.91
CA TYR A 474 1.63 -31.13 44.37
C TYR A 474 2.84 -30.37 43.79
N CYS A 475 2.62 -29.32 42.97
CA CYS A 475 3.71 -28.50 42.47
C CYS A 475 4.39 -27.72 43.60
N ASN A 476 5.63 -28.10 43.91
CA ASN A 476 6.52 -27.39 44.85
C ASN A 476 7.07 -26.05 44.28
N CYS A 477 6.48 -25.54 43.20
CA CYS A 477 6.84 -24.29 42.56
C CYS A 477 6.33 -23.09 43.38
N PRO A 478 7.17 -22.10 43.74
CA PRO A 478 6.75 -20.96 44.57
C PRO A 478 5.55 -20.18 44.02
N GLN A 479 5.38 -20.21 42.70
CA GLN A 479 4.35 -19.55 41.89
C GLN A 479 3.00 -20.32 41.81
N CYS A 480 2.83 -21.39 42.59
CA CYS A 480 1.55 -22.09 42.74
C CYS A 480 1.22 -22.42 44.20
N ARG A 481 1.92 -21.79 45.16
CA ARG A 481 1.73 -21.99 46.61
C ARG A 481 0.26 -21.91 47.02
N ASP A 482 -0.43 -20.88 46.54
CA ASP A 482 -1.81 -20.58 46.92
C ASP A 482 -2.83 -21.04 45.86
N ALA A 483 -2.38 -21.63 44.74
CA ALA A 483 -3.23 -21.98 43.59
C ALA A 483 -4.42 -22.90 43.94
N ALA A 484 -4.24 -23.84 44.89
CA ALA A 484 -5.33 -24.69 45.37
C ALA A 484 -6.33 -23.96 46.29
N SER A 485 -5.85 -22.98 47.08
CA SER A 485 -6.69 -22.09 47.90
C SER A 485 -7.52 -21.15 47.01
N ASP A 486 -6.87 -20.61 45.99
CA ASP A 486 -7.49 -19.75 44.97
C ASP A 486 -8.52 -20.53 44.15
N ALA A 487 -8.23 -21.78 43.79
CA ALA A 487 -9.19 -22.68 43.15
C ALA A 487 -10.43 -22.92 44.02
N GLU A 488 -10.26 -23.26 45.29
CA GLU A 488 -11.41 -23.45 46.18
C GLU A 488 -12.18 -22.14 46.39
N ALA A 489 -11.50 -20.99 46.51
CA ALA A 489 -12.16 -19.70 46.62
C ALA A 489 -13.03 -19.39 45.38
N LEU A 490 -12.50 -19.60 44.17
CA LEU A 490 -13.22 -19.42 42.91
C LEU A 490 -14.42 -20.37 42.80
N HIS A 491 -14.20 -21.68 43.01
CA HIS A 491 -15.25 -22.69 42.94
C HIS A 491 -16.32 -22.52 44.03
N ARG A 492 -15.96 -22.08 45.25
CA ARG A 492 -16.89 -21.70 46.33
C ARG A 492 -17.82 -20.56 45.90
N ILE A 493 -17.28 -19.54 45.23
CA ILE A 493 -18.06 -18.40 44.71
C ILE A 493 -18.93 -18.85 43.53
N ALA A 494 -18.36 -19.54 42.54
CA ALA A 494 -19.07 -20.01 41.35
C ALA A 494 -20.27 -20.90 41.69
N ARG A 495 -20.11 -21.86 42.62
CA ARG A 495 -21.20 -22.71 43.13
C ARG A 495 -22.34 -21.90 43.75
N LYS A 496 -22.02 -20.81 44.45
CA LYS A 496 -23.03 -19.93 45.08
C LYS A 496 -23.72 -19.02 44.08
N ALA A 497 -22.98 -18.47 43.11
CA ALA A 497 -23.54 -17.71 42.00
C ALA A 497 -24.48 -18.56 41.13
N ALA A 498 -24.10 -19.80 40.80
CA ALA A 498 -24.91 -20.74 40.03
C ALA A 498 -26.23 -21.10 40.74
N ARG A 499 -26.17 -21.38 42.05
CA ARG A 499 -27.37 -21.58 42.90
C ARG A 499 -28.25 -20.34 42.96
N SER A 500 -27.66 -19.14 43.01
CA SER A 500 -28.41 -17.88 43.00
C SER A 500 -29.09 -17.61 41.65
N ALA A 501 -28.44 -17.98 40.54
CA ALA A 501 -28.97 -17.88 39.18
C ALA A 501 -29.95 -19.01 38.81
N LYS A 502 -30.10 -20.04 39.66
CA LYS A 502 -30.95 -21.23 39.45
C LYS A 502 -30.60 -22.05 38.19
N VAL A 503 -29.31 -22.11 37.86
CA VAL A 503 -28.79 -22.93 36.74
C VAL A 503 -28.30 -24.30 37.23
N ALA A 504 -28.19 -25.28 36.34
CA ALA A 504 -27.74 -26.63 36.68
C ALA A 504 -26.21 -26.71 36.92
N ALA A 505 -25.44 -25.93 36.16
CA ALA A 505 -23.97 -25.98 36.18
C ALA A 505 -23.33 -24.58 36.13
N TYR A 506 -22.00 -24.55 36.16
CA TYR A 506 -21.19 -23.38 35.84
C TYR A 506 -19.99 -23.80 34.98
N TRP A 507 -19.54 -22.89 34.12
CA TRP A 507 -18.32 -23.05 33.36
C TRP A 507 -17.21 -22.15 33.91
N THR A 508 -16.01 -22.68 34.03
CA THR A 508 -14.78 -21.95 34.34
C THR A 508 -13.64 -22.63 33.59
N ASP A 509 -12.70 -21.85 33.02
CA ASP A 509 -11.49 -22.39 32.39
C ASP A 509 -10.64 -23.22 33.38
N GLN A 510 -10.89 -23.08 34.68
CA GLN A 510 -10.25 -23.87 35.72
C GLN A 510 -10.55 -25.37 35.58
N CYS A 511 -11.82 -25.78 35.61
CA CYS A 511 -12.23 -27.19 35.50
C CYS A 511 -12.64 -27.61 34.07
N CYS A 512 -13.04 -26.69 33.20
CA CYS A 512 -13.85 -27.01 32.00
C CYS A 512 -13.10 -26.98 30.64
N MET A 513 -11.76 -26.98 30.62
CA MET A 513 -10.97 -27.19 29.39
C MET A 513 -10.10 -28.45 29.53
N SER A 514 -9.72 -29.05 28.40
CA SER A 514 -8.84 -30.22 28.35
C SER A 514 -7.45 -29.94 28.97
N THR A 515 -6.77 -31.02 29.36
CA THR A 515 -5.36 -31.02 29.77
C THR A 515 -4.40 -31.32 28.61
N ASP A 516 -4.89 -31.86 27.48
CA ASP A 516 -4.08 -31.99 26.28
C ASP A 516 -3.77 -30.61 25.67
N LYS A 517 -2.57 -30.45 25.10
CA LYS A 517 -2.08 -29.16 24.58
C LYS A 517 -2.79 -28.72 23.30
N VAL A 518 -3.19 -29.64 22.44
CA VAL A 518 -3.89 -29.32 21.18
C VAL A 518 -5.35 -29.01 21.48
N GLU A 519 -5.99 -29.82 22.31
CA GLU A 519 -7.37 -29.60 22.74
C GLU A 519 -7.56 -28.34 23.57
N LEU A 520 -6.67 -28.07 24.53
CA LEU A 520 -6.67 -26.83 25.32
C LEU A 520 -6.56 -25.59 24.43
N GLN A 521 -5.75 -25.66 23.36
CA GLN A 521 -5.66 -24.58 22.39
C GLN A 521 -7.01 -24.36 21.66
N GLU A 522 -7.67 -25.43 21.22
CA GLU A 522 -9.00 -25.30 20.62
C GLU A 522 -10.05 -24.78 21.61
N ASP A 523 -10.04 -25.25 22.86
CA ASP A 523 -10.98 -24.83 23.91
C ASP A 523 -10.81 -23.33 24.25
N VAL A 524 -9.57 -22.83 24.36
CA VAL A 524 -9.27 -21.41 24.55
C VAL A 524 -9.84 -20.56 23.41
N TYR A 525 -9.56 -20.91 22.16
CA TYR A 525 -10.04 -20.12 21.01
C TYR A 525 -11.50 -20.41 20.61
N ARG A 526 -12.19 -21.30 21.34
CA ARG A 526 -13.66 -21.51 21.31
C ARG A 526 -14.39 -20.88 22.52
N ILE A 527 -13.70 -20.23 23.47
CA ILE A 527 -14.33 -19.62 24.65
C ILE A 527 -15.49 -18.68 24.30
N SER A 528 -15.39 -17.98 23.17
CA SER A 528 -16.44 -17.10 22.63
C SER A 528 -17.75 -17.80 22.22
N ASP A 529 -17.78 -19.13 22.08
CA ASP A 529 -19.04 -19.90 21.91
C ASP A 529 -19.62 -20.29 23.27
N VAL A 530 -18.76 -20.66 24.23
CA VAL A 530 -19.15 -20.94 25.62
C VAL A 530 -19.77 -19.71 26.30
N VAL A 531 -19.23 -18.52 26.06
CA VAL A 531 -19.83 -17.26 26.54
C VAL A 531 -21.23 -17.04 25.96
N ARG A 532 -21.44 -17.30 24.66
CA ARG A 532 -22.74 -17.14 23.98
C ARG A 532 -23.79 -18.15 24.45
N GLY A 533 -23.36 -19.35 24.87
CA GLY A 533 -24.25 -20.40 25.40
C GLY A 533 -24.59 -20.24 26.89
N ALA A 534 -23.96 -19.30 27.61
CA ALA A 534 -24.19 -19.11 29.04
C ALA A 534 -25.47 -18.30 29.31
N ALA A 535 -26.23 -18.69 30.34
CA ALA A 535 -27.44 -18.01 30.78
C ALA A 535 -27.16 -16.68 31.52
N LYS A 536 -25.94 -16.49 32.04
CA LYS A 536 -25.46 -15.24 32.65
C LYS A 536 -23.93 -15.21 32.72
N ILE A 537 -23.35 -14.00 32.65
CA ILE A 537 -21.94 -13.76 32.94
C ILE A 537 -21.77 -13.34 34.41
N VAL A 538 -20.81 -13.96 35.09
CA VAL A 538 -20.43 -13.65 36.46
C VAL A 538 -18.92 -13.43 36.50
N ILE A 539 -18.49 -12.28 37.03
CA ILE A 539 -17.08 -11.94 37.20
C ILE A 539 -16.70 -12.20 38.66
N VAL A 540 -15.55 -12.82 38.87
CA VAL A 540 -14.99 -13.06 40.21
C VAL A 540 -13.65 -12.36 40.32
N VAL A 541 -13.54 -11.47 41.31
CA VAL A 541 -12.34 -10.65 41.57
C VAL A 541 -11.78 -10.92 42.96
N GLY A 542 -10.47 -10.74 43.14
CA GLY A 542 -9.81 -11.02 44.41
C GLY A 542 -8.31 -10.71 44.37
N ARG A 543 -7.56 -11.31 45.30
CA ARG A 543 -6.09 -11.35 45.29
C ARG A 543 -5.62 -12.77 45.64
N THR A 544 -4.50 -13.18 45.06
CA THR A 544 -3.86 -14.49 45.31
C THR A 544 -3.65 -14.72 46.81
N GLY A 545 -4.06 -15.90 47.32
CA GLY A 545 -3.96 -16.29 48.73
C GLY A 545 -4.73 -15.45 49.77
N GLN A 546 -5.37 -14.33 49.38
CA GLN A 546 -5.89 -13.33 50.30
C GLN A 546 -7.42 -13.30 50.34
N ASP A 547 -8.02 -13.94 51.35
CA ASP A 547 -9.47 -13.86 51.60
C ASP A 547 -9.91 -12.50 52.20
N ASN A 548 -9.00 -11.64 52.68
CA ASN A 548 -9.30 -10.27 53.12
C ASN A 548 -8.55 -9.25 52.26
N LEU A 549 -9.25 -8.26 51.72
CA LEU A 549 -8.66 -7.16 50.95
C LEU A 549 -8.17 -6.02 51.85
N PRO A 550 -7.07 -5.32 51.48
CA PRO A 550 -6.67 -4.08 52.14
C PRO A 550 -7.73 -2.99 51.98
N SER A 551 -7.95 -2.18 53.02
CA SER A 551 -8.96 -1.11 53.05
C SER A 551 -8.79 -0.01 51.98
N SER A 552 -7.66 0.00 51.27
CA SER A 552 -7.33 0.91 50.17
C SER A 552 -7.67 0.38 48.78
N VAL A 553 -8.17 -0.85 48.65
CA VAL A 553 -8.47 -1.50 47.36
C VAL A 553 -9.95 -1.83 47.27
N THR A 554 -10.67 -1.21 46.33
CA THR A 554 -12.10 -1.49 46.13
C THR A 554 -12.35 -2.64 45.15
N THR A 555 -13.55 -3.21 45.18
CA THR A 555 -14.02 -4.16 44.16
C THR A 555 -13.93 -3.59 42.74
N LEU A 556 -14.12 -2.28 42.58
CA LEU A 556 -14.05 -1.61 41.27
C LEU A 556 -12.62 -1.52 40.73
N ASP A 557 -11.62 -1.37 41.61
CA ASP A 557 -10.21 -1.32 41.19
C ASP A 557 -9.73 -2.69 40.70
N LEU A 558 -10.13 -3.78 41.38
CA LEU A 558 -9.89 -5.15 40.91
C LEU A 558 -10.65 -5.48 39.61
N LEU A 559 -11.82 -4.88 39.42
CA LEU A 559 -12.61 -5.04 38.19
C LEU A 559 -11.97 -4.28 37.01
N LYS A 560 -11.42 -3.09 37.25
CA LYS A 560 -10.61 -2.36 36.27
C LYS A 560 -9.34 -3.13 35.89
N GLU A 561 -8.64 -3.71 36.87
CA GLU A 561 -7.50 -4.60 36.61
C GLU A 561 -7.88 -5.78 35.70
N TRP A 562 -8.99 -6.47 36.00
CA TRP A 562 -9.56 -7.51 35.14
C TRP A 562 -9.94 -6.99 33.74
N GLY A 563 -10.43 -5.75 33.65
CA GLY A 563 -10.80 -5.08 32.40
C GLY A 563 -9.65 -4.73 31.47
N THR A 564 -8.39 -4.80 31.94
CA THR A 564 -7.20 -4.55 31.11
C THR A 564 -6.90 -5.68 30.12
N ARG A 565 -7.29 -6.93 30.44
CA ARG A 565 -6.95 -8.10 29.63
C ARG A 565 -7.75 -8.13 28.33
N MET A 566 -7.11 -8.46 27.22
CA MET A 566 -7.75 -8.52 25.90
C MET A 566 -9.00 -9.43 25.84
N TRP A 567 -9.02 -10.57 26.54
CA TRP A 567 -10.10 -11.57 26.48
C TRP A 567 -11.37 -11.21 27.27
N THR A 568 -11.25 -10.33 28.26
CA THR A 568 -12.39 -9.95 29.11
C THR A 568 -13.37 -9.01 28.39
N TRP A 569 -12.92 -8.36 27.31
CA TRP A 569 -13.75 -7.53 26.44
C TRP A 569 -14.73 -8.37 25.57
N PRO A 570 -14.31 -9.39 24.80
CA PRO A 570 -15.23 -10.32 24.15
C PRO A 570 -16.16 -11.08 25.11
N GLU A 571 -15.70 -11.43 26.31
CA GLU A 571 -16.53 -12.12 27.33
C GLU A 571 -17.74 -11.29 27.77
N VAL A 572 -17.56 -9.98 27.98
CA VAL A 572 -18.68 -9.07 28.28
C VAL A 572 -19.56 -8.88 27.05
N LEU A 573 -18.96 -8.60 25.89
CA LEU A 573 -19.68 -8.26 24.67
C LEU A 573 -20.65 -9.37 24.24
N LEU A 574 -20.19 -10.61 24.31
CA LEU A 574 -20.90 -11.81 23.85
C LEU A 574 -21.86 -12.40 24.90
N GLY A 575 -21.89 -11.86 26.12
CA GLY A 575 -22.82 -12.29 27.17
C GLY A 575 -24.29 -11.95 26.85
N PRO A 576 -25.25 -12.73 27.38
CA PRO A 576 -26.67 -12.62 27.01
C PRO A 576 -27.26 -11.23 27.27
N ALA A 577 -27.95 -10.71 26.25
CA ALA A 577 -28.51 -9.36 26.25
C ALA A 577 -29.59 -9.14 27.32
N GLY A 578 -29.69 -7.90 27.80
CA GLY A 578 -30.60 -7.49 28.87
C GLY A 578 -30.22 -8.01 30.27
N THR A 579 -29.15 -8.79 30.42
CA THR A 579 -28.70 -9.29 31.73
C THR A 579 -27.70 -8.33 32.38
N LYS A 580 -27.85 -8.11 33.70
CA LYS A 580 -26.82 -7.43 34.49
C LYS A 580 -25.67 -8.38 34.81
N ILE A 581 -24.45 -7.86 34.75
CA ILE A 581 -23.24 -8.59 35.15
C ILE A 581 -23.14 -8.54 36.67
N GLN A 582 -22.88 -9.69 37.30
CA GLN A 582 -22.66 -9.80 38.75
C GLN A 582 -21.18 -9.98 39.05
N VAL A 583 -20.63 -9.10 39.89
CA VAL A 583 -19.24 -9.10 40.31
C VAL A 583 -19.15 -9.56 41.77
N TYR A 584 -18.45 -10.66 42.00
CA TYR A 584 -18.24 -11.24 43.33
C TYR A 584 -16.79 -11.05 43.78
N THR A 585 -16.60 -10.49 44.96
CA THR A 585 -15.28 -10.30 45.57
C THR A 585 -14.91 -11.48 46.47
N ARG A 586 -13.67 -11.97 46.37
CA ARG A 586 -13.11 -12.94 47.33
C ARG A 586 -13.26 -12.41 48.77
N GLY A 587 -13.85 -13.23 49.65
CA GLY A 587 -14.16 -12.88 51.05
C GLY A 587 -15.25 -11.82 51.28
N GLY A 588 -15.74 -11.13 50.24
CA GLY A 588 -16.83 -10.17 50.36
C GLY A 588 -18.20 -10.82 50.63
N ASP A 589 -19.24 -10.02 50.88
CA ASP A 589 -20.59 -10.56 51.07
C ASP A 589 -21.18 -11.09 49.76
N MET A 590 -21.03 -12.41 49.57
CA MET A 590 -21.61 -13.16 48.46
C MET A 590 -23.15 -13.19 48.45
N ARG A 591 -23.86 -12.51 49.36
CA ARG A 591 -25.32 -12.25 49.26
C ARG A 591 -25.63 -10.93 48.53
N ALA A 592 -24.69 -9.99 48.48
CA ALA A 592 -24.83 -8.68 47.86
C ALA A 592 -23.69 -8.44 46.84
N PRO A 593 -23.63 -9.21 45.73
CA PRO A 593 -22.68 -8.95 44.66
C PRO A 593 -22.93 -7.57 44.03
N LEU A 594 -21.86 -6.95 43.52
CA LEU A 594 -21.98 -5.70 42.77
C LEU A 594 -22.62 -6.00 41.41
N GLU A 595 -23.79 -5.43 41.15
CA GLU A 595 -24.47 -5.53 39.85
C GLU A 595 -24.20 -4.32 38.98
N ILE A 596 -23.71 -4.53 37.76
CA ILE A 596 -23.45 -3.47 36.77
C ILE A 596 -24.25 -3.81 35.51
N SER A 597 -24.94 -2.82 34.90
CA SER A 597 -25.55 -3.06 33.59
C SER A 597 -24.48 -3.11 32.50
N LYS A 598 -24.71 -3.92 31.47
CA LYS A 598 -23.80 -4.02 30.31
C LYS A 598 -23.57 -2.65 29.64
N ILE A 599 -24.57 -1.78 29.69
CA ILE A 599 -24.57 -0.39 29.18
C ILE A 599 -23.61 0.54 29.95
N GLU A 600 -23.58 0.45 31.28
CA GLU A 600 -22.73 1.29 32.14
C GLU A 600 -21.29 0.73 32.25
N PHE A 601 -21.12 -0.56 31.96
CA PHE A 601 -19.85 -1.29 32.13
C PHE A 601 -18.63 -0.61 31.48
N PRO A 602 -18.68 -0.09 30.23
CA PRO A 602 -17.53 0.57 29.62
C PRO A 602 -17.06 1.78 30.42
N ALA A 603 -17.98 2.65 30.85
CA ALA A 603 -17.66 3.89 31.56
C ALA A 603 -17.11 3.66 32.99
N GLN A 604 -17.34 2.48 33.58
CA GLN A 604 -16.84 2.14 34.91
C GLN A 604 -15.53 1.34 34.89
N VAL A 605 -15.32 0.52 33.84
CA VAL A 605 -14.28 -0.53 33.82
C VAL A 605 -13.21 -0.32 32.74
N TRP A 606 -13.50 0.44 31.68
CA TRP A 606 -12.65 0.52 30.49
C TRP A 606 -12.32 1.97 30.08
N ASP A 607 -11.04 2.26 29.87
CA ASP A 607 -10.58 3.59 29.44
C ASP A 607 -10.96 3.94 27.99
N ASP A 608 -11.40 2.97 27.19
CA ASP A 608 -11.93 3.14 25.83
C ASP A 608 -13.47 3.11 25.80
N GLY A 609 -14.09 3.59 26.89
CA GLY A 609 -15.52 3.49 27.16
C GLY A 609 -16.42 3.90 25.99
N GLU A 610 -16.13 5.01 25.30
CA GLU A 610 -16.95 5.53 24.19
C GLU A 610 -16.98 4.62 22.96
N VAL A 611 -15.85 4.03 22.59
CA VAL A 611 -15.71 3.10 21.45
C VAL A 611 -16.34 1.75 21.81
N ALA A 612 -16.02 1.24 23.00
CA ALA A 612 -16.57 -0.02 23.51
C ALA A 612 -18.08 0.05 23.75
N ARG A 613 -18.65 1.22 24.07
CA ARG A 613 -20.10 1.43 24.27
C ARG A 613 -20.90 1.17 22.99
N GLN A 614 -20.43 1.65 21.84
CA GLN A 614 -21.07 1.44 20.53
C GLN A 614 -21.13 -0.04 20.17
N LEU A 615 -20.06 -0.77 20.45
CA LEU A 615 -20.01 -2.22 20.25
C LEU A 615 -20.98 -2.93 21.19
N ILE A 616 -21.10 -2.53 22.46
CA ILE A 616 -22.13 -3.08 23.35
C ILE A 616 -23.54 -2.77 22.84
N ASP A 617 -23.84 -1.56 22.37
CA ASP A 617 -25.16 -1.26 21.78
C ASP A 617 -25.48 -2.15 20.57
N ASN A 618 -24.49 -2.48 19.75
CA ASN A 618 -24.66 -3.41 18.64
C ASN A 618 -25.00 -4.85 19.10
N TYR A 619 -24.46 -5.30 20.24
CA TYR A 619 -24.72 -6.63 20.77
C TYR A 619 -25.95 -6.72 21.70
N GLU A 620 -26.43 -5.58 22.24
CA GLU A 620 -27.75 -5.47 22.86
C GLU A 620 -28.88 -5.23 21.86
N GLY A 621 -28.56 -4.82 20.63
CA GLY A 621 -29.54 -4.54 19.56
C GLY A 621 -30.13 -3.12 19.59
N SER A 622 -29.56 -2.21 20.39
CA SER A 622 -29.89 -0.77 20.40
C SER A 622 -29.21 0.02 19.28
N LEU A 623 -28.13 -0.51 18.70
CA LEU A 623 -27.45 -0.01 17.49
C LEU A 623 -27.32 -1.15 16.47
N ALA A 624 -27.14 -0.80 15.19
CA ALA A 624 -26.84 -1.76 14.13
C ALA A 624 -25.65 -1.25 13.31
N LEU A 625 -24.44 -1.70 13.69
CA LEU A 625 -23.20 -1.40 12.97
C LEU A 625 -23.10 -2.26 11.70
N SER A 626 -22.50 -1.73 10.64
CA SER A 626 -22.04 -2.57 9.53
C SER A 626 -20.94 -3.52 9.98
N ARG A 627 -20.72 -4.59 9.20
CA ARG A 627 -19.64 -5.55 9.46
C ARG A 627 -18.25 -4.90 9.48
N LEU A 628 -18.03 -3.87 8.66
CA LEU A 628 -16.75 -3.18 8.60
C LEU A 628 -16.54 -2.29 9.83
N GLU A 629 -17.54 -1.49 10.23
CA GLU A 629 -17.48 -0.70 11.46
C GLU A 629 -17.27 -1.58 12.69
N LEU A 630 -18.01 -2.70 12.80
CA LEU A 630 -17.83 -3.67 13.88
C LEU A 630 -16.40 -4.19 13.96
N VAL A 631 -15.77 -4.52 12.82
CA VAL A 631 -14.38 -4.98 12.77
C VAL A 631 -13.39 -3.87 13.12
N VAL A 632 -13.59 -2.65 12.60
CA VAL A 632 -12.72 -1.49 12.85
C VAL A 632 -12.71 -1.11 14.33
N LEU A 633 -13.89 -0.92 14.92
CA LEU A 633 -14.05 -0.55 16.32
C LEU A 633 -13.56 -1.68 17.25
N ALA A 634 -13.83 -2.96 16.91
CA ALA A 634 -13.31 -4.10 17.67
C ALA A 634 -11.77 -4.19 17.62
N LEU A 635 -11.15 -3.93 16.47
CA LEU A 635 -9.70 -3.91 16.33
C LEU A 635 -9.09 -2.79 17.19
N GLU A 636 -9.74 -1.63 17.25
CA GLU A 636 -9.31 -0.51 18.10
C GLU A 636 -9.39 -0.86 19.60
N CYS A 637 -10.52 -1.42 20.06
CA CYS A 637 -10.68 -1.89 21.44
C CYS A 637 -9.62 -2.96 21.82
N LEU A 638 -9.33 -3.90 20.93
CA LEU A 638 -8.32 -4.94 21.16
C LEU A 638 -6.89 -4.34 21.18
N LYS A 639 -6.56 -3.45 20.24
CA LYS A 639 -5.28 -2.75 20.18
C LYS A 639 -4.97 -2.01 21.48
N ARG A 640 -5.91 -1.19 21.98
CA ARG A 640 -5.75 -0.42 23.23
C ARG A 640 -5.43 -1.30 24.46
N ARG A 641 -5.91 -2.55 24.50
CA ARG A 641 -5.63 -3.54 25.58
C ARG A 641 -4.30 -4.29 25.41
N VAL A 642 -3.84 -4.45 24.16
CA VAL A 642 -2.54 -5.06 23.83
C VAL A 642 -1.38 -4.06 23.97
N GLU A 643 -1.63 -2.77 23.77
CA GLU A 643 -0.67 -1.70 24.06
C GLU A 643 -0.48 -1.45 25.57
N LYS A 644 -1.52 -1.68 26.39
CA LYS A 644 -1.49 -1.54 27.86
C LYS A 644 -0.90 -2.74 28.62
N GLY A 645 -0.47 -3.80 27.93
CA GLY A 645 0.29 -4.90 28.53
C GLY A 645 -0.51 -6.17 28.87
N THR A 646 -1.50 -6.54 28.05
CA THR A 646 -2.03 -7.92 28.10
C THR A 646 -0.89 -8.94 27.88
N THR A 647 -0.92 -10.05 28.63
CA THR A 647 -0.02 -11.19 28.46
C THR A 647 -0.17 -11.87 27.10
N LYS A 648 0.98 -12.12 26.45
CA LYS A 648 1.10 -12.75 25.13
C LYS A 648 1.27 -14.26 25.28
N TYR A 649 0.45 -15.04 24.59
CA TYR A 649 0.61 -16.49 24.44
C TYR A 649 1.07 -16.85 23.02
N LEU A 650 0.50 -16.23 21.98
CA LEU A 650 0.93 -16.29 20.58
C LEU A 650 1.06 -14.88 19.98
N GLU A 651 1.87 -14.72 18.91
CA GLU A 651 1.93 -13.44 18.15
C GLU A 651 0.56 -13.06 17.56
N GLY A 652 -0.25 -14.06 17.19
CA GLY A 652 -1.56 -13.88 16.57
C GLY A 652 -2.73 -13.58 17.51
N ASP A 653 -2.51 -13.50 18.83
CA ASP A 653 -3.60 -13.49 19.84
C ASP A 653 -4.67 -12.42 19.61
N LEU A 654 -4.29 -11.19 19.22
CA LEU A 654 -5.23 -10.13 18.88
C LEU A 654 -6.19 -10.50 17.73
N SER A 655 -5.68 -11.21 16.73
CA SER A 655 -6.49 -11.73 15.63
C SER A 655 -7.38 -12.89 16.10
N TYR A 656 -6.88 -13.75 16.98
CA TYR A 656 -7.66 -14.87 17.51
C TYR A 656 -8.75 -14.42 18.51
N ALA A 657 -8.59 -13.27 19.18
CA ALA A 657 -9.65 -12.62 19.94
C ALA A 657 -10.73 -12.01 19.02
N LEU A 658 -10.33 -11.28 17.98
CA LEU A 658 -11.24 -10.74 16.96
C LEU A 658 -12.05 -11.85 16.27
N MET A 659 -11.42 -13.00 15.99
CA MET A 659 -12.05 -14.20 15.45
C MET A 659 -13.24 -14.72 16.28
N GLY A 660 -13.25 -14.47 17.60
CA GLY A 660 -14.39 -14.79 18.47
C GLY A 660 -15.69 -14.07 18.06
N LEU A 661 -15.59 -12.90 17.45
CA LEU A 661 -16.71 -12.06 16.99
C LEU A 661 -17.20 -12.39 15.58
N LEU A 662 -16.31 -12.89 14.71
CA LEU A 662 -16.61 -13.06 13.28
C LEU A 662 -17.36 -14.36 12.95
N ARG A 663 -17.88 -14.44 11.72
CA ARG A 663 -18.65 -15.60 11.25
C ARG A 663 -17.77 -16.83 11.06
N GLN A 664 -16.69 -16.68 10.30
CA GLN A 664 -15.77 -17.76 9.96
C GLN A 664 -14.54 -17.70 10.88
N ARG A 665 -14.13 -18.86 11.40
CA ARG A 665 -12.98 -18.99 12.28
C ARG A 665 -11.93 -19.90 11.65
N PRO A 666 -10.86 -19.38 11.03
CA PRO A 666 -9.79 -20.23 10.54
C PRO A 666 -9.06 -20.87 11.71
N LYS A 667 -8.51 -22.06 11.50
CA LYS A 667 -7.68 -22.74 12.50
C LYS A 667 -6.45 -21.91 12.85
N VAL A 668 -6.14 -21.92 14.14
CA VAL A 668 -5.01 -21.23 14.76
C VAL A 668 -3.71 -21.90 14.33
N ASN A 669 -2.74 -21.11 13.89
CA ASN A 669 -1.38 -21.56 13.67
C ASN A 669 -0.43 -20.88 14.68
N GLN A 670 0.45 -21.67 15.29
CA GLN A 670 1.47 -21.18 16.22
C GLN A 670 2.64 -20.51 15.49
N THR A 671 2.89 -20.86 14.22
CA THR A 671 4.03 -20.30 13.44
C THR A 671 3.70 -19.02 12.68
N ASP A 672 2.55 -18.40 12.96
CA ASP A 672 2.10 -17.16 12.32
C ASP A 672 2.56 -15.94 13.12
N SER A 673 2.97 -14.89 12.41
CA SER A 673 3.06 -13.55 13.00
C SER A 673 1.68 -12.94 13.30
N ALA A 674 1.67 -11.83 14.02
CA ALA A 674 0.47 -11.02 14.26
C ALA A 674 -0.26 -10.66 12.94
N PHE A 675 0.50 -10.26 11.91
CA PHE A 675 -0.05 -9.88 10.61
C PHE A 675 -0.51 -11.08 9.77
N GLN A 676 0.20 -12.21 9.81
CA GLN A 676 -0.20 -13.43 9.10
C GLN A 676 -1.50 -14.02 9.67
N ALA A 677 -1.64 -14.03 11.00
CA ALA A 677 -2.87 -14.45 11.66
C ALA A 677 -4.06 -13.55 11.27
N PHE A 678 -3.84 -12.24 11.21
CA PHE A 678 -4.83 -11.27 10.73
C PHE A 678 -5.19 -11.48 9.26
N ALA A 679 -4.19 -11.67 8.40
CA ALA A 679 -4.40 -11.94 6.98
C ALA A 679 -5.19 -13.25 6.75
N ARG A 680 -4.97 -14.30 7.55
CA ARG A 680 -5.79 -15.52 7.52
C ARG A 680 -7.23 -15.25 7.95
N LEU A 681 -7.43 -14.46 9.01
CA LEU A 681 -8.76 -14.10 9.49
C LEU A 681 -9.54 -13.29 8.46
N SER A 682 -8.90 -12.29 7.85
CA SER A 682 -9.47 -11.46 6.79
C SER A 682 -9.81 -12.29 5.55
N LEU A 683 -8.90 -13.16 5.07
CA LEU A 683 -9.16 -14.04 3.93
C LEU A 683 -10.29 -15.05 4.19
N ALA A 684 -10.48 -15.50 5.44
CA ALA A 684 -11.59 -16.37 5.82
C ALA A 684 -12.93 -15.62 5.93
N ASN A 685 -12.92 -14.30 6.18
CA ASN A 685 -14.10 -13.46 6.36
C ASN A 685 -14.25 -12.38 5.28
N ASP A 686 -13.67 -12.57 4.09
CA ASP A 686 -13.68 -11.55 3.03
C ASP A 686 -15.06 -11.39 2.37
N SER A 687 -15.94 -10.70 3.07
CA SER A 687 -17.19 -10.14 2.54
C SER A 687 -17.07 -8.66 2.19
N ASP A 688 -16.07 -7.97 2.74
CA ASP A 688 -15.96 -6.50 2.75
C ASP A 688 -14.57 -5.97 2.33
N ARG A 689 -13.61 -6.83 1.95
CA ARG A 689 -12.24 -6.50 1.49
C ARG A 689 -11.42 -5.64 2.45
N LEU A 690 -11.49 -5.99 3.73
CA LEU A 690 -10.83 -5.30 4.86
C LEU A 690 -9.33 -5.06 4.61
N LEU A 691 -8.60 -6.10 4.20
CA LEU A 691 -7.15 -6.07 4.05
C LEU A 691 -6.71 -5.27 2.82
N GLU A 692 -7.45 -5.38 1.72
CA GLU A 692 -7.25 -4.59 0.51
C GLU A 692 -7.46 -3.09 0.78
N ARG A 693 -8.47 -2.73 1.57
CA ARG A 693 -8.71 -1.35 2.03
C ARG A 693 -7.54 -0.82 2.86
N MET A 694 -7.05 -1.63 3.82
CA MET A 694 -5.91 -1.27 4.69
C MET A 694 -4.59 -1.02 3.93
N ILE A 695 -4.39 -1.73 2.82
CA ILE A 695 -3.21 -1.55 1.95
C ILE A 695 -3.20 -0.16 1.29
N CYS A 696 -4.38 0.38 0.98
CA CYS A 696 -4.60 1.66 0.32
C CYS A 696 -4.54 2.89 1.25
N LEU A 697 -4.39 2.69 2.57
CA LEU A 697 -4.24 3.78 3.54
C LEU A 697 -2.81 4.32 3.57
N LEU A 698 -2.66 5.60 3.90
CA LEU A 698 -1.41 6.20 4.38
C LEU A 698 -1.51 6.39 5.90
N PRO A 699 -0.95 5.47 6.73
CA PRO A 699 -1.02 5.57 8.18
C PRO A 699 -0.42 6.88 8.70
N PHE A 700 -1.15 7.54 9.59
CA PHE A 700 -0.76 8.77 10.26
C PHE A 700 -0.63 8.54 11.78
N LYS A 701 0.25 9.29 12.46
CA LYS A 701 0.31 9.34 13.92
C LYS A 701 -0.15 10.72 14.40
N GLY A 702 -1.40 10.79 14.86
CA GLY A 702 -1.91 11.99 15.53
C GLY A 702 -1.14 12.27 16.82
N SER A 703 -0.85 13.55 17.08
CA SER A 703 -0.13 14.06 18.27
C SER A 703 -0.95 13.99 19.59
N HIS A 704 -1.90 13.07 19.70
CA HIS A 704 -2.79 12.95 20.85
C HIS A 704 -2.14 12.37 22.13
N GLU A 705 -0.88 11.94 22.09
CA GLU A 705 -0.09 11.68 23.31
C GLU A 705 0.38 12.97 24.02
N SER A 706 0.19 14.17 23.42
CA SER A 706 0.54 15.47 24.01
C SER A 706 -0.65 16.43 24.15
N THR A 707 -1.60 16.12 25.04
CA THR A 707 -2.62 17.08 25.48
C THR A 707 -2.01 18.07 26.49
N PRO A 708 -1.93 19.38 26.21
CA PRO A 708 -1.49 20.36 27.20
C PRO A 708 -2.60 20.60 28.21
N ASN A 709 -2.49 19.98 29.40
CA ASN A 709 -3.43 20.22 30.50
C ASN A 709 -3.33 21.68 30.97
N SER A 710 -4.26 22.52 30.52
CA SER A 710 -4.37 23.93 30.90
C SER A 710 -4.84 24.06 32.35
N GLN A 711 -3.90 24.07 33.30
CA GLN A 711 -4.17 24.41 34.70
C GLN A 711 -3.29 25.58 35.16
N HIS A 712 -3.91 26.45 35.95
CA HIS A 712 -3.41 27.78 36.28
C HIS A 712 -2.02 27.81 36.93
N TYR A 713 -1.17 28.71 36.45
CA TYR A 713 -0.03 29.19 37.23
C TYR A 713 -0.52 29.85 38.52
N ASN A 714 -0.24 29.24 39.67
CA ASN A 714 -0.02 29.96 40.92
C ASN A 714 1.48 29.90 41.23
N GLN A 715 2.17 31.01 41.00
CA GLN A 715 3.52 31.20 41.51
C GLN A 715 3.45 31.36 43.03
N ASN A 716 4.20 30.54 43.79
CA ASN A 716 4.77 30.83 45.14
C ASN A 716 5.13 29.54 45.88
N ALA A 717 6.34 29.00 45.65
CA ALA A 717 7.11 28.20 46.62
C ALA A 717 8.42 27.69 45.96
N GLU A 718 9.53 28.40 46.17
CA GLU A 718 10.86 27.79 46.03
C GLU A 718 11.24 27.05 47.32
N THR A 719 12.25 26.18 47.23
CA THR A 719 12.89 25.43 48.34
C THR A 719 12.06 24.36 49.07
N ALA A 720 12.00 23.15 48.50
CA ALA A 720 12.21 21.91 49.27
C ALA A 720 12.56 20.70 48.37
N ILE A 721 13.77 20.14 48.58
CA ILE A 721 14.16 18.73 48.43
C ILE A 721 14.00 18.05 47.04
N SER A 722 15.07 17.37 46.61
CA SER A 722 15.10 16.51 45.43
C SER A 722 14.39 15.18 45.66
N ASP A 723 13.54 14.76 44.72
CA ASP A 723 13.14 13.35 44.60
C ASP A 723 12.98 12.93 43.13
N ASN A 724 13.30 11.67 42.82
CA ASN A 724 13.42 11.19 41.44
C ASN A 724 12.06 10.79 40.85
N SER A 725 11.49 11.63 39.98
CA SER A 725 10.33 11.30 39.15
C SER A 725 10.70 10.93 37.70
N GLN A 726 11.66 10.00 37.55
CA GLN A 726 11.96 9.36 36.28
C GLN A 726 10.79 8.43 35.87
N TYR A 727 9.72 9.01 35.30
CA TYR A 727 8.61 8.26 34.73
C TYR A 727 9.09 7.43 33.53
N GLY A 728 9.50 6.19 33.81
CA GLY A 728 10.11 5.29 32.85
C GLY A 728 9.13 4.91 31.74
N ARG A 729 9.53 5.20 30.48
CA ARG A 729 8.84 4.71 29.29
C ARG A 729 8.91 3.18 29.28
N ILE A 730 7.80 2.50 29.55
CA ILE A 730 7.76 1.04 29.78
C ILE A 730 8.26 0.30 28.52
N PRO A 731 9.38 -0.46 28.56
CA PRO A 731 10.01 -1.00 27.35
C PRO A 731 9.10 -1.93 26.51
N GLY A 732 8.15 -2.61 27.15
CA GLY A 732 7.24 -3.54 26.48
C GLY A 732 6.20 -2.88 25.55
N SER A 733 5.87 -1.58 25.74
CA SER A 733 4.85 -0.91 24.92
C SER A 733 5.36 -0.67 23.49
N GLU A 734 6.61 -0.23 23.33
CA GLU A 734 7.24 -0.02 22.02
C GLU A 734 7.38 -1.32 21.22
N GLU A 735 7.70 -2.43 21.88
CA GLU A 735 7.75 -3.74 21.22
C GLU A 735 6.34 -4.23 20.82
N SER A 736 5.32 -3.96 21.64
CA SER A 736 3.92 -4.25 21.32
C SER A 736 3.40 -3.40 20.14
N LYS A 737 3.69 -2.09 20.14
CA LYS A 737 3.42 -1.15 19.03
C LYS A 737 4.13 -1.61 17.74
N LYS A 738 5.39 -2.08 17.81
CA LYS A 738 6.15 -2.63 16.66
C LYS A 738 5.55 -3.90 16.06
N ARG A 739 5.01 -4.82 16.88
CA ARG A 739 4.31 -6.04 16.41
C ARG A 739 2.98 -5.73 15.73
N HIS A 740 2.21 -4.80 16.29
CA HIS A 740 0.86 -4.47 15.85
C HIS A 740 0.80 -3.25 14.92
N TYR A 741 1.89 -2.97 14.21
CA TYR A 741 2.02 -1.80 13.31
C TYR A 741 0.90 -1.68 12.26
N TRP A 742 0.35 -2.81 11.84
CA TRP A 742 -0.75 -2.93 10.87
C TRP A 742 -2.13 -2.58 11.45
N THR A 743 -2.25 -2.39 12.77
CA THR A 743 -3.50 -1.98 13.46
C THR A 743 -3.73 -0.46 13.43
N ASN A 744 -2.83 0.32 12.82
CA ASN A 744 -3.11 1.72 12.54
C ASN A 744 -4.02 1.82 11.30
N LEU A 745 -5.27 2.26 11.53
CA LEU A 745 -6.30 2.46 10.50
C LEU A 745 -6.55 3.94 10.19
N ASP A 746 -5.83 4.85 10.82
CA ASP A 746 -5.98 6.29 10.63
C ASP A 746 -5.23 6.74 9.37
N ASP A 747 -6.00 7.13 8.35
CA ASP A 747 -5.50 7.64 7.08
C ASP A 747 -5.15 9.13 7.16
N TYR A 748 -4.05 9.53 6.54
CA TYR A 748 -3.60 10.93 6.49
C TYR A 748 -4.68 11.91 5.97
N TRP A 749 -5.50 11.50 5.00
CA TRP A 749 -6.58 12.34 4.46
C TRP A 749 -7.90 12.25 5.26
N GLY A 750 -7.88 11.60 6.43
CA GLY A 750 -9.06 11.41 7.30
C GLY A 750 -10.08 10.37 6.81
N ALA A 751 -9.88 9.83 5.60
CA ALA A 751 -10.77 8.84 4.99
C ALA A 751 -10.92 7.59 5.87
N LYS A 752 -12.14 7.12 6.06
CA LYS A 752 -12.43 5.90 6.82
C LYS A 752 -12.34 4.68 5.93
N LEU A 753 -12.19 3.51 6.56
CA LEU A 753 -11.93 2.26 5.85
C LEU A 753 -13.08 1.88 4.88
N TRP A 754 -14.31 2.33 5.14
CA TRP A 754 -15.46 2.15 4.24
C TRP A 754 -15.41 3.04 2.99
N ASP A 755 -14.82 4.24 3.07
CA ASP A 755 -14.76 5.22 1.98
C ASP A 755 -13.81 4.82 0.84
N VAL A 756 -12.89 3.90 1.12
CA VAL A 756 -11.89 3.38 0.17
C VAL A 756 -12.43 2.15 -0.55
N GLU A 757 -12.74 2.24 -1.84
CA GLU A 757 -13.16 1.10 -2.66
C GLU A 757 -11.94 0.33 -3.21
N PRO A 758 -11.69 -0.94 -2.82
CA PRO A 758 -10.53 -1.69 -3.27
C PRO A 758 -10.72 -2.33 -4.65
N ILE A 759 -9.84 -1.98 -5.59
CA ILE A 759 -9.80 -2.45 -6.97
C ILE A 759 -9.05 -3.80 -7.08
N CYS A 760 -8.00 -4.00 -6.29
CA CYS A 760 -7.27 -5.26 -6.22
C CYS A 760 -7.95 -6.30 -5.30
N GLN A 761 -7.39 -7.52 -5.25
CA GLN A 761 -7.81 -8.59 -4.33
C GLN A 761 -6.61 -9.27 -3.68
N VAL A 762 -6.70 -9.63 -2.40
CA VAL A 762 -5.74 -10.54 -1.75
C VAL A 762 -6.06 -11.98 -2.15
N ALA A 763 -5.14 -12.59 -2.88
CA ALA A 763 -5.21 -13.97 -3.37
C ALA A 763 -4.58 -14.99 -2.40
N GLY A 764 -3.82 -14.55 -1.39
CA GLY A 764 -3.26 -15.44 -0.37
C GLY A 764 -2.26 -14.77 0.57
N ILE A 765 -1.77 -15.53 1.53
CA ILE A 765 -0.72 -15.13 2.50
C ILE A 765 0.64 -15.59 1.98
N GLY A 766 1.65 -14.73 2.06
CA GLY A 766 3.04 -15.06 1.81
C GLY A 766 3.80 -15.42 3.08
N LYS A 767 5.10 -15.65 2.94
CA LYS A 767 6.01 -15.72 4.09
C LYS A 767 6.38 -14.31 4.56
N ASP A 768 7.04 -14.19 5.71
CA ASP A 768 7.80 -12.99 6.10
C ASP A 768 6.93 -11.70 6.02
N ASP A 769 5.76 -11.71 6.66
CA ASP A 769 4.77 -10.61 6.71
C ASP A 769 4.31 -10.04 5.34
N THR A 770 4.29 -10.89 4.32
CA THR A 770 3.76 -10.54 2.98
C THR A 770 2.42 -11.20 2.66
N VAL A 771 1.73 -10.63 1.68
CA VAL A 771 0.49 -11.14 1.07
C VAL A 771 0.65 -11.20 -0.45
N MET A 772 -0.21 -11.98 -1.11
CA MET A 772 -0.29 -12.04 -2.56
C MET A 772 -1.45 -11.16 -3.03
N LEU A 773 -1.16 -10.08 -3.76
CA LEU A 773 -2.18 -9.24 -4.40
C LEU A 773 -2.33 -9.60 -5.87
N ASP A 774 -3.56 -9.63 -6.35
CA ASP A 774 -3.91 -9.92 -7.74
C ASP A 774 -4.84 -8.82 -8.29
N GLY A 775 -4.83 -8.62 -9.61
CA GLY A 775 -5.74 -7.69 -10.29
C GLY A 775 -5.52 -6.18 -10.07
N ALA A 776 -4.45 -5.77 -9.38
CA ALA A 776 -4.06 -4.36 -9.29
C ALA A 776 -3.65 -3.78 -10.66
N TYR A 777 -3.57 -2.46 -10.76
CA TYR A 777 -2.97 -1.77 -11.91
C TYR A 777 -1.58 -1.26 -11.52
N GLY A 778 -0.60 -1.35 -12.42
CA GLY A 778 0.80 -1.09 -12.06
C GLY A 778 1.61 -0.41 -13.15
N ALA A 779 2.35 0.63 -12.76
CA ALA A 779 3.31 1.33 -13.61
C ALA A 779 4.70 1.37 -12.97
N THR A 780 5.76 1.29 -13.79
CA THR A 780 7.14 1.54 -13.35
C THR A 780 7.40 3.04 -13.20
N VAL A 781 8.23 3.41 -12.22
CA VAL A 781 8.70 4.79 -12.01
C VAL A 781 10.15 4.87 -12.47
N HIS A 782 10.42 5.79 -13.39
CA HIS A 782 11.74 6.02 -14.00
C HIS A 782 12.57 6.95 -13.12
N TRP A 783 13.53 6.38 -12.39
CA TRP A 783 14.46 7.10 -11.51
C TRP A 783 15.85 7.32 -12.16
N ASP A 784 16.17 6.66 -13.28
CA ASP A 784 17.48 6.72 -13.93
C ASP A 784 17.64 8.00 -14.78
N LYS A 785 16.63 8.32 -15.59
CA LYS A 785 16.55 9.55 -16.39
C LYS A 785 15.14 9.93 -16.80
N PHE A 786 14.89 11.24 -16.88
CA PHE A 786 13.82 11.80 -17.71
C PHE A 786 13.92 11.27 -19.16
N GLN A 787 12.79 11.21 -19.87
CA GLN A 787 12.72 10.78 -21.27
C GLN A 787 12.03 11.86 -22.12
N ARG A 788 12.21 11.82 -23.44
CA ARG A 788 11.46 12.70 -24.36
C ARG A 788 10.00 12.25 -24.41
N VAL A 789 9.12 13.07 -23.86
CA VAL A 789 7.66 12.86 -23.86
C VAL A 789 7.12 13.05 -25.28
N ALA A 790 6.31 12.11 -25.77
CA ALA A 790 5.53 12.32 -26.99
C ALA A 790 4.32 13.22 -26.67
N ILE A 791 4.09 14.27 -27.48
CA ILE A 791 3.06 15.28 -27.21
C ILE A 791 2.19 15.46 -28.44
N THR A 792 0.90 15.16 -28.31
CA THR A 792 -0.12 15.54 -29.29
C THR A 792 -0.53 16.98 -29.05
N THR A 793 -0.33 17.84 -30.06
CA THR A 793 -0.80 19.23 -30.06
C THR A 793 -1.84 19.43 -31.15
N ARG A 794 -2.76 20.39 -30.98
CA ARG A 794 -3.74 20.70 -32.02
C ARG A 794 -3.05 21.31 -33.24
N GLU A 795 -3.33 20.72 -34.40
CA GLU A 795 -3.01 21.29 -35.71
C GLU A 795 -3.76 22.60 -35.93
N THR A 796 -3.02 23.62 -36.33
CA THR A 796 -3.56 24.91 -36.78
C THR A 796 -2.91 25.27 -38.11
N TRP A 797 -3.60 26.02 -38.96
CA TRP A 797 -3.06 26.43 -40.26
C TRP A 797 -1.73 27.21 -40.11
N SER A 798 -1.56 27.98 -39.03
CA SER A 798 -0.32 28.71 -38.74
C SER A 798 0.82 27.80 -38.28
N ARG A 799 0.55 26.72 -37.54
CA ARG A 799 1.54 25.68 -37.20
C ARG A 799 1.91 24.84 -38.40
N MET A 800 0.93 24.47 -39.22
CA MET A 800 1.13 23.73 -40.46
C MET A 800 2.06 24.52 -41.40
N LEU A 801 1.77 25.81 -41.65
CA LEU A 801 2.67 26.69 -42.39
C LEU A 801 4.04 26.83 -41.72
N ALA A 802 4.11 27.05 -40.41
CA ALA A 802 5.40 27.12 -39.71
C ALA A 802 6.25 25.85 -39.89
N ARG A 803 5.63 24.65 -39.84
CA ARG A 803 6.33 23.38 -40.11
C ARG A 803 6.76 23.25 -41.57
N TYR A 804 5.94 23.67 -42.54
CA TYR A 804 6.35 23.72 -43.95
C TYR A 804 7.51 24.68 -44.17
N PHE A 805 7.50 25.87 -43.56
CA PHE A 805 8.59 26.83 -43.65
C PHE A 805 9.88 26.32 -42.99
N VAL A 806 9.79 25.75 -41.78
CA VAL A 806 10.95 25.18 -41.07
C VAL A 806 11.52 23.96 -41.81
N ARG A 807 10.69 22.96 -42.16
CA ARG A 807 11.17 21.72 -42.83
C ARG A 807 11.56 21.94 -44.30
N GLY A 808 10.99 22.95 -44.96
CA GLY A 808 11.34 23.34 -46.33
C GLY A 808 12.63 24.18 -46.45
N THR A 809 13.11 24.78 -45.35
CA THR A 809 14.26 25.71 -45.37
C THR A 809 15.53 25.11 -46.00
N PRO A 810 15.99 23.88 -45.65
CA PRO A 810 17.15 23.28 -46.32
C PRO A 810 16.93 23.08 -47.83
N ALA A 811 15.73 22.64 -48.23
CA ALA A 811 15.40 22.41 -49.63
C ALA A 811 15.45 23.72 -50.44
N TRP A 812 14.85 24.80 -49.94
CA TRP A 812 14.89 26.11 -50.61
C TRP A 812 16.28 26.74 -50.62
N PHE A 813 17.08 26.53 -49.57
CA PHE A 813 18.47 26.95 -49.56
C PHE A 813 19.27 26.23 -50.66
N PHE A 814 19.20 24.90 -50.73
CA PHE A 814 19.91 24.14 -51.76
C PHE A 814 19.39 24.39 -53.18
N THR A 815 18.07 24.49 -53.41
CA THR A 815 17.55 24.82 -54.75
C THR A 815 17.89 26.26 -55.14
N GLY A 816 17.90 27.20 -54.21
CA GLY A 816 18.36 28.58 -54.43
C GLY A 816 19.83 28.64 -54.84
N VAL A 817 20.73 28.01 -54.08
CA VAL A 817 22.16 27.92 -54.43
C VAL A 817 22.36 27.23 -55.79
N LEU A 818 21.69 26.09 -56.02
CA LEU A 818 21.81 25.31 -57.25
C LEU A 818 21.34 26.10 -58.48
N THR A 819 20.18 26.75 -58.40
CA THR A 819 19.64 27.54 -59.53
C THR A 819 20.48 28.78 -59.81
N VAL A 820 21.01 29.48 -58.80
CA VAL A 820 21.95 30.58 -59.03
C VAL A 820 23.26 30.09 -59.67
N ALA A 821 23.80 28.95 -59.22
CA ALA A 821 25.07 28.41 -59.72
C ALA A 821 24.99 27.87 -61.15
N PHE A 822 23.91 27.15 -61.49
CA PHE A 822 23.74 26.55 -62.83
C PHE A 822 23.05 27.46 -63.86
N SER A 823 22.43 28.59 -63.44
CA SER A 823 21.84 29.58 -64.35
C SER A 823 22.89 30.48 -65.01
N ALA A 824 23.71 29.89 -65.89
CA ALA A 824 24.71 30.60 -66.69
C ALA A 824 24.03 31.70 -67.55
N ASN A 825 24.35 32.96 -67.24
CA ASN A 825 23.90 34.20 -67.89
C ASN A 825 22.38 34.45 -68.09
N ASN A 826 21.49 33.48 -67.82
CA ASN A 826 20.05 33.71 -67.83
C ASN A 826 19.63 34.57 -66.60
N PRO A 827 19.05 35.78 -66.79
CA PRO A 827 18.66 36.64 -65.69
C PRO A 827 17.43 36.13 -64.93
N THR A 828 16.49 35.47 -65.62
CA THR A 828 15.26 34.91 -65.02
C THR A 828 15.58 33.77 -64.07
N GLY A 829 16.49 32.87 -64.45
CA GLY A 829 16.94 31.78 -63.58
C GLY A 829 17.66 32.28 -62.32
N LYS A 830 18.51 33.33 -62.45
CA LYS A 830 19.13 34.01 -61.31
C LYS A 830 18.10 34.70 -60.40
N GLY A 831 17.06 35.30 -60.97
CA GLY A 831 15.96 35.90 -60.21
C GLY A 831 15.15 34.88 -59.41
N ILE A 832 14.84 33.73 -60.00
CA ILE A 832 14.15 32.61 -59.33
C ILE A 832 15.01 32.06 -58.18
N GLY A 833 16.30 31.83 -58.41
CA GLY A 833 17.21 31.36 -57.36
C GLY A 833 17.39 32.37 -56.22
N ALA A 834 17.48 33.66 -56.52
CA ALA A 834 17.51 34.72 -55.52
C ALA A 834 16.23 34.76 -54.68
N LEU A 835 15.05 34.52 -55.26
CA LEU A 835 13.79 34.44 -54.53
C LEU A 835 13.78 33.28 -53.52
N PHE A 836 14.24 32.09 -53.90
CA PHE A 836 14.37 30.95 -52.96
C PHE A 836 15.37 31.23 -51.84
N LEU A 837 16.49 31.91 -52.12
CA LEU A 837 17.46 32.31 -51.10
C LEU A 837 16.89 33.37 -50.14
N ILE A 838 16.09 34.32 -50.62
CA ILE A 838 15.40 35.32 -49.77
C ILE A 838 14.39 34.63 -48.86
N ILE A 839 13.60 33.68 -49.39
CA ILE A 839 12.65 32.90 -48.59
C ILE A 839 13.40 32.12 -47.50
N ALA A 840 14.46 31.40 -47.86
CA ALA A 840 15.28 30.64 -46.90
C ALA A 840 15.95 31.55 -45.85
N LEU A 841 16.41 32.74 -46.22
CA LEU A 841 16.98 33.71 -45.27
C LEU A 841 15.94 34.22 -44.27
N VAL A 842 14.72 34.55 -44.74
CA VAL A 842 13.62 35.00 -43.87
C VAL A 842 13.17 33.89 -42.93
N THR A 843 13.06 32.64 -43.39
CA THR A 843 12.68 31.52 -42.52
C THR A 843 13.76 31.16 -41.52
N VAL A 844 15.04 31.28 -41.87
CA VAL A 844 16.17 31.17 -40.93
C VAL A 844 16.11 32.26 -39.87
N LEU A 845 15.90 33.53 -40.25
CA LEU A 845 15.81 34.65 -39.30
C LEU A 845 14.59 34.57 -38.37
N LEU A 846 13.48 33.98 -38.82
CA LEU A 846 12.27 33.74 -38.00
C LEU A 846 12.31 32.38 -37.27
N SER A 847 13.28 31.51 -37.57
CA SER A 847 13.28 30.12 -37.09
C SER A 847 13.17 29.93 -35.58
N PRO A 848 13.76 30.77 -34.69
CA PRO A 848 13.59 30.59 -33.25
C PRO A 848 12.12 30.76 -32.82
N MET A 849 11.41 31.76 -33.37
CA MET A 849 9.99 31.97 -33.07
C MET A 849 9.12 30.86 -33.67
N LEU A 850 9.41 30.45 -34.92
CA LEU A 850 8.64 29.41 -35.59
C LEU A 850 8.72 28.06 -34.86
N ILE A 851 9.91 27.65 -34.39
CA ILE A 851 10.08 26.42 -33.61
C ILE A 851 9.32 26.46 -32.28
N LEU A 852 9.42 27.57 -31.53
CA LEU A 852 8.68 27.73 -30.27
C LEU A 852 7.16 27.77 -30.49
N HIS A 853 6.67 28.30 -31.62
CA HIS A 853 5.24 28.27 -31.99
C HIS A 853 4.74 26.87 -32.38
N ILE A 854 5.58 26.09 -33.07
CA ILE A 854 5.29 24.69 -33.46
C ILE A 854 5.11 23.81 -32.22
N TYR A 855 6.06 23.85 -31.29
CA TYR A 855 6.07 22.95 -30.12
C TYR A 855 5.43 23.58 -28.85
N GLY A 856 5.07 24.86 -28.87
CA GLY A 856 4.45 25.60 -27.75
C GLY A 856 2.97 25.31 -27.51
N GLY A 857 2.28 26.23 -26.82
CA GLY A 857 0.82 26.21 -26.59
C GLY A 857 0.30 25.01 -25.79
N LYS A 858 -1.03 24.87 -25.70
CA LYS A 858 -1.67 23.80 -24.91
C LYS A 858 -1.51 22.40 -25.54
N VAL A 859 -1.35 21.40 -24.68
CA VAL A 859 -1.31 19.96 -25.00
C VAL A 859 -2.73 19.42 -25.15
N TRP A 860 -2.90 18.32 -25.90
CA TRP A 860 -4.17 17.59 -26.01
C TRP A 860 -4.08 16.13 -25.56
N ASN A 861 -2.94 15.47 -25.78
CA ASN A 861 -2.64 14.14 -25.22
C ASN A 861 -1.12 13.97 -25.14
N THR A 862 -0.66 13.08 -24.27
CA THR A 862 0.75 12.78 -24.03
C THR A 862 0.98 11.28 -23.91
N GLN A 863 2.22 10.87 -24.22
CA GLN A 863 2.76 9.63 -23.66
C GLN A 863 2.81 9.77 -22.13
N PRO A 864 2.12 8.91 -21.37
CA PRO A 864 2.25 8.89 -19.92
C PRO A 864 3.62 8.32 -19.50
N TRP A 865 4.25 9.00 -18.56
CA TRP A 865 5.49 8.62 -17.89
C TRP A 865 5.37 9.00 -16.41
N LEU A 866 5.98 8.20 -15.54
CA LEU A 866 6.23 8.55 -14.14
C LEU A 866 7.73 8.76 -13.97
N PHE A 867 8.19 10.01 -13.88
CA PHE A 867 9.59 10.33 -13.61
C PHE A 867 9.80 10.68 -12.14
N GLY A 868 10.82 10.11 -11.50
CA GLY A 868 11.17 10.36 -10.10
C GLY A 868 12.57 10.96 -9.93
N PHE A 869 12.75 11.88 -8.98
CA PHE A 869 14.07 12.35 -8.53
C PHE A 869 14.13 12.65 -7.01
N GLU A 870 15.32 12.57 -6.42
CA GLU A 870 15.61 12.97 -5.02
C GLU A 870 15.79 14.50 -4.94
N GLY A 871 15.08 15.15 -4.02
CA GLY A 871 15.05 16.60 -3.83
C GLY A 871 13.82 17.30 -4.44
N HIS A 872 13.81 18.63 -4.34
CA HIS A 872 12.77 19.52 -4.87
C HIS A 872 13.25 20.30 -6.09
N MET A 873 12.36 20.61 -7.03
CA MET A 873 12.67 21.44 -8.18
C MET A 873 11.43 22.21 -8.64
N SER A 874 11.55 23.51 -8.86
CA SER A 874 10.42 24.32 -9.34
C SER A 874 9.99 23.93 -10.76
N LEU A 875 8.68 24.00 -11.03
CA LEU A 875 8.05 23.55 -12.27
C LEU A 875 8.78 24.03 -13.53
N ARG A 876 9.18 25.31 -13.59
CA ARG A 876 9.96 25.89 -14.71
C ARG A 876 11.31 25.21 -14.95
N LYS A 877 12.04 24.81 -13.90
CA LYS A 877 13.28 24.03 -14.06
C LYS A 877 12.97 22.63 -14.62
N ILE A 878 11.90 21.97 -14.16
CA ILE A 878 11.47 20.65 -14.66
C ILE A 878 11.08 20.73 -16.15
N GLU A 879 10.23 21.70 -16.54
CA GLU A 879 9.85 21.92 -17.94
C GLU A 879 11.07 22.17 -18.84
N MET A 880 12.07 22.93 -18.37
CA MET A 880 13.31 23.16 -19.11
C MET A 880 14.22 21.92 -19.25
N LYS A 881 14.08 20.90 -18.40
CA LYS A 881 14.80 19.62 -18.52
C LYS A 881 14.08 18.63 -19.46
N ILE A 882 12.75 18.58 -19.40
CA ILE A 882 11.92 17.64 -20.18
C ILE A 882 11.60 18.22 -21.57
N PHE A 883 10.94 19.38 -21.62
CA PHE A 883 10.44 20.00 -22.86
C PHE A 883 11.43 21.00 -23.49
N GLY A 884 12.29 21.62 -22.67
CA GLY A 884 13.39 22.49 -23.11
C GLY A 884 13.14 23.99 -22.95
N PHE A 885 11.89 24.40 -22.69
CA PHE A 885 11.49 25.78 -22.44
C PHE A 885 10.29 25.81 -21.48
N PRO A 886 10.14 26.86 -20.64
CA PRO A 886 8.92 27.05 -19.86
C PRO A 886 7.72 27.27 -20.77
N SER A 887 6.61 26.61 -20.47
CA SER A 887 5.36 26.74 -21.20
C SER A 887 4.10 26.52 -20.36
N GLU A 888 4.24 26.47 -19.03
CA GLU A 888 3.12 26.53 -18.06
C GLU A 888 2.09 25.42 -18.32
N ARG A 889 2.62 24.21 -18.57
CA ARG A 889 1.87 22.96 -18.74
C ARG A 889 1.86 22.16 -17.45
N LEU A 890 2.99 22.14 -16.73
CA LEU A 890 3.08 21.46 -15.44
C LEU A 890 2.46 22.30 -14.33
N SER A 891 1.70 21.65 -13.45
CA SER A 891 1.16 22.23 -12.21
C SER A 891 1.54 21.39 -10.99
N TRP A 892 1.42 21.96 -9.78
CA TRP A 892 1.52 21.19 -8.55
C TRP A 892 0.21 20.45 -8.28
N ALA A 893 0.29 19.20 -7.84
CA ALA A 893 -0.89 18.40 -7.53
C ALA A 893 -1.51 18.85 -6.18
N PRO A 894 -2.77 19.34 -6.13
CA PRO A 894 -3.34 19.99 -4.94
C PRO A 894 -3.67 19.05 -3.78
N TYR A 895 -3.84 17.74 -4.04
CA TYR A 895 -4.32 16.76 -3.05
C TYR A 895 -3.61 15.38 -3.11
N ALA A 896 -2.53 15.25 -3.88
CA ALA A 896 -1.93 13.97 -4.24
C ALA A 896 -1.02 13.34 -3.17
N SER A 897 -0.44 14.14 -2.26
CA SER A 897 0.44 13.62 -1.20
C SER A 897 0.19 14.29 0.15
N ASN A 898 0.93 13.82 1.16
CA ASN A 898 1.01 14.44 2.48
C ASN A 898 1.78 15.79 2.53
N MET A 899 2.21 16.28 1.37
CA MET A 899 2.85 17.59 1.19
C MET A 899 2.10 18.43 0.14
N SER A 900 1.03 17.91 -0.46
CA SER A 900 0.24 18.66 -1.42
C SER A 900 -0.50 19.81 -0.73
N HIS A 901 -0.17 21.03 -1.11
CA HIS A 901 -0.87 22.25 -0.69
C HIS A 901 -1.63 22.84 -1.88
N HIS A 902 -2.70 23.57 -1.58
CA HIS A 902 -3.52 24.27 -2.55
C HIS A 902 -3.99 25.60 -1.96
N ARG A 903 -4.37 26.53 -2.84
CA ARG A 903 -5.00 27.81 -2.51
C ARG A 903 -6.29 27.99 -3.31
N VAL A 904 -7.16 28.86 -2.82
CA VAL A 904 -8.28 29.39 -3.59
C VAL A 904 -7.77 30.53 -4.48
N ASN A 905 -8.04 30.46 -5.78
CA ASN A 905 -7.77 31.51 -6.77
C ASN A 905 -9.12 32.04 -7.30
N SER A 906 -9.51 33.24 -6.88
CA SER A 906 -10.78 33.87 -7.30
C SER A 906 -10.64 34.78 -8.54
N GLU A 907 -9.68 34.51 -9.43
CA GLU A 907 -9.46 35.30 -10.66
C GLU A 907 -10.44 34.95 -11.78
N PHE A 908 -10.59 33.66 -12.09
CA PHE A 908 -11.34 33.19 -13.27
C PHE A 908 -12.63 32.43 -12.92
N LEU A 909 -12.70 31.86 -11.72
CA LEU A 909 -13.86 31.20 -11.13
C LEU A 909 -14.04 31.78 -9.72
N GLU A 910 -15.20 31.57 -9.11
CA GLU A 910 -15.49 32.08 -7.75
C GLU A 910 -14.49 31.54 -6.72
N GLU A 911 -14.22 30.22 -6.76
CA GLU A 911 -13.26 29.52 -5.91
C GLU A 911 -12.48 28.45 -6.72
N GLU A 912 -11.52 28.84 -7.56
CA GLU A 912 -10.66 27.86 -8.27
C GLU A 912 -9.64 27.23 -7.30
N CYS A 913 -9.49 25.91 -7.30
CA CYS A 913 -8.45 25.22 -6.54
C CYS A 913 -7.14 25.15 -7.35
N GLU A 914 -6.13 25.92 -6.92
CA GLU A 914 -4.80 25.92 -7.54
C GLU A 914 -3.79 25.25 -6.60
N GLY A 915 -3.07 24.22 -7.09
CA GLY A 915 -1.99 23.58 -6.34
C GLY A 915 -0.77 24.49 -6.19
N THR A 916 -0.26 24.65 -4.97
CA THR A 916 0.87 25.53 -4.66
C THR A 916 2.20 24.78 -4.53
N ASP A 917 3.32 25.48 -4.71
CA ASP A 917 4.64 24.89 -4.47
C ASP A 917 4.80 24.55 -2.98
N PRO A 918 4.99 23.26 -2.63
CA PRO A 918 4.87 22.78 -1.26
C PRO A 918 6.06 23.15 -0.37
N LEU A 919 7.12 23.76 -0.92
CA LEU A 919 8.21 24.36 -0.14
C LEU A 919 8.15 25.90 -0.11
N LEU A 920 7.26 26.54 -0.88
CA LEU A 920 7.05 28.01 -0.80
C LEU A 920 5.91 28.39 0.15
N SER A 921 4.97 27.48 0.44
CA SER A 921 3.78 27.75 1.25
C SER A 921 4.00 27.76 2.77
N GLY A 922 5.25 27.74 3.27
CA GLY A 922 5.53 27.71 4.70
C GLY A 922 7.00 27.64 5.11
N GLU A 923 7.76 28.72 4.93
CA GLU A 923 9.01 28.92 5.69
C GLU A 923 8.70 29.32 7.14
N ILE A 924 8.25 28.34 7.94
CA ILE A 924 8.21 28.41 9.40
C ILE A 924 8.89 27.14 9.94
N GLY A 925 9.93 27.31 10.77
CA GLY A 925 10.43 26.23 11.64
C GLY A 925 11.35 25.15 11.04
N GLY A 926 12.56 25.51 10.58
CA GLY A 926 13.78 24.69 10.79
C GLY A 926 13.91 23.28 10.15
N GLY A 927 12.94 22.77 9.40
CA GLY A 927 12.86 21.38 8.91
C GLY A 927 13.79 20.99 7.75
N GLY A 928 15.09 21.30 7.83
CA GLY A 928 16.06 21.08 6.73
C GLY A 928 16.33 19.61 6.39
N ALA A 929 15.95 19.19 5.17
CA ALA A 929 16.43 18.02 4.41
C ALA A 929 16.44 16.61 5.07
N GLY A 930 15.94 16.45 6.30
CA GLY A 930 16.00 15.17 7.03
C GLY A 930 15.01 15.10 8.19
N MET A 931 13.72 14.99 7.87
CA MET A 931 12.70 14.67 8.88
C MET A 931 12.92 13.23 9.34
N VAL A 932 13.23 13.04 10.62
CA VAL A 932 13.39 11.69 11.20
C VAL A 932 12.01 11.16 11.57
N SER A 933 11.65 9.98 11.04
CA SER A 933 10.41 9.28 11.43
C SER A 933 10.43 8.95 12.92
N THR A 934 9.25 8.78 13.54
CA THR A 934 9.09 8.36 14.95
C THR A 934 9.79 7.03 15.31
N THR A 935 10.27 6.31 14.30
CA THR A 935 11.02 5.06 14.32
C THR A 935 12.55 5.20 14.24
N GLY A 936 13.09 6.39 13.94
CA GLY A 936 14.51 6.66 13.77
C GLY A 936 15.01 6.77 12.31
N GLU A 937 14.16 6.57 11.30
CA GLU A 937 14.56 6.68 9.88
C GLU A 937 14.66 8.13 9.36
N LYS A 938 15.75 8.49 8.65
CA LYS A 938 15.90 9.76 7.94
C LYS A 938 15.05 9.75 6.64
N LEU A 939 13.83 10.28 6.71
CA LEU A 939 12.93 10.36 5.56
C LEU A 939 13.44 11.35 4.53
N ARG A 940 13.47 10.94 3.27
CA ARG A 940 13.99 11.71 2.13
C ARG A 940 12.86 12.33 1.34
N LEU A 941 13.11 13.53 0.80
CA LEU A 941 12.20 14.23 -0.09
C LEU A 941 12.40 13.71 -1.51
N PHE A 942 11.33 13.24 -2.14
CA PHE A 942 11.30 12.84 -3.53
C PHE A 942 10.22 13.63 -4.28
N THR A 943 10.43 13.84 -5.57
CA THR A 943 9.46 14.46 -6.47
C THR A 943 9.10 13.50 -7.59
N LEU A 944 7.79 13.30 -7.80
CA LEU A 944 7.20 12.55 -8.90
C LEU A 944 6.62 13.54 -9.94
N VAL A 945 6.90 13.33 -11.21
CA VAL A 945 6.29 14.03 -12.34
C VAL A 945 5.46 13.02 -13.14
N ASP A 946 4.15 13.22 -13.21
CA ASP A 946 3.28 12.45 -14.11
C ASP A 946 2.97 13.28 -15.36
N THR A 947 3.41 12.80 -16.53
CA THR A 947 3.23 13.51 -17.81
C THR A 947 1.86 13.27 -18.44
N ASN A 948 1.02 12.41 -17.87
CA ASN A 948 -0.36 12.16 -18.30
C ASN A 948 -1.30 13.28 -17.83
N THR A 949 -1.28 13.54 -16.52
CA THR A 949 -1.99 14.62 -15.83
C THR A 949 -1.28 15.96 -15.99
N MET A 950 0.02 15.94 -16.32
CA MET A 950 0.94 17.09 -16.22
C MET A 950 1.07 17.64 -14.79
N THR A 951 0.90 16.78 -13.78
CA THR A 951 1.02 17.18 -12.37
C THR A 951 2.34 16.74 -11.75
N VAL A 952 2.87 17.57 -10.86
CA VAL A 952 4.08 17.30 -10.07
C VAL A 952 3.69 17.14 -8.61
N THR A 953 4.22 16.11 -7.95
CA THR A 953 3.89 15.72 -6.57
C THR A 953 5.17 15.48 -5.77
N THR A 954 5.44 16.29 -4.74
CA THR A 954 6.49 15.97 -3.75
C THR A 954 5.94 15.02 -2.69
N PHE A 955 6.77 14.13 -2.16
CA PHE A 955 6.41 13.25 -1.05
C PHE A 955 7.64 12.84 -0.23
N ARG A 956 7.42 12.31 0.98
CA ARG A 956 8.48 11.73 1.81
C ARG A 956 8.41 10.20 1.81
N ALA A 957 9.57 9.55 1.70
CA ALA A 957 9.72 8.09 1.77
C ALA A 957 11.09 7.71 2.36
N ALA A 958 11.27 6.45 2.73
CA ALA A 958 12.57 5.89 3.10
C ALA A 958 13.42 5.63 1.85
N ARG A 959 12.83 5.00 0.84
CA ARG A 959 13.46 4.65 -0.44
C ARG A 959 12.72 5.25 -1.64
N PRO A 960 13.38 5.40 -2.79
CA PRO A 960 12.71 5.66 -4.07
C PRO A 960 11.73 4.51 -4.42
N PRO A 961 10.41 4.76 -4.52
CA PRO A 961 9.46 3.74 -4.95
C PRO A 961 9.56 3.48 -6.46
N THR A 962 10.09 2.31 -6.84
CA THR A 962 10.30 1.89 -8.24
C THR A 962 9.01 1.50 -8.97
N VAL A 963 7.92 1.25 -8.25
CA VAL A 963 6.61 0.83 -8.81
C VAL A 963 5.48 1.60 -8.13
N ALA A 964 4.53 2.11 -8.93
CA ALA A 964 3.24 2.59 -8.45
C ALA A 964 2.17 1.52 -8.68
N LEU A 965 1.44 1.12 -7.62
CA LEU A 965 0.30 0.20 -7.72
C LEU A 965 -1.01 0.90 -7.37
N LEU A 966 -1.96 1.00 -8.31
CA LEU A 966 -3.32 1.43 -7.99
C LEU A 966 -4.09 0.24 -7.39
N CYS A 967 -4.34 0.30 -6.09
CA CYS A 967 -4.98 -0.77 -5.33
C CYS A 967 -6.45 -0.49 -4.98
N GLY A 968 -6.88 0.77 -5.02
CA GLY A 968 -8.25 1.20 -4.71
C GLY A 968 -8.51 2.65 -5.09
N SER A 969 -9.73 3.13 -4.85
CA SER A 969 -10.18 4.50 -5.11
C SER A 969 -10.94 5.09 -3.92
N GLU A 970 -10.84 6.40 -3.75
CA GLU A 970 -11.45 7.17 -2.66
C GLU A 970 -11.65 8.62 -3.16
N GLY A 971 -12.80 9.22 -2.86
CA GLY A 971 -13.09 10.61 -3.25
C GLY A 971 -13.06 10.89 -4.76
N GLY A 972 -13.21 9.87 -5.61
CA GLY A 972 -13.06 9.98 -7.07
C GLY A 972 -11.62 9.93 -7.58
N MET A 973 -10.62 9.83 -6.70
CA MET A 973 -9.21 9.62 -7.01
C MET A 973 -8.74 8.19 -6.69
N GLN A 974 -7.56 7.83 -7.18
CA GLN A 974 -6.97 6.50 -7.11
C GLN A 974 -5.88 6.45 -6.04
N ARG A 975 -5.96 5.50 -5.11
CA ARG A 975 -4.93 5.24 -4.09
C ARG A 975 -3.77 4.47 -4.71
N ALA A 976 -2.74 5.22 -5.07
CA ALA A 976 -1.48 4.76 -5.66
C ALA A 976 -0.49 4.36 -4.56
N VAL A 977 -0.40 3.07 -4.29
CA VAL A 977 0.51 2.46 -3.31
C VAL A 977 1.91 2.41 -3.93
N MET A 978 2.77 3.32 -3.47
CA MET A 978 4.12 3.50 -3.99
C MET A 978 5.07 2.50 -3.32
N CYS A 979 5.71 1.65 -4.12
CA CYS A 979 6.44 0.48 -3.65
C CYS A 979 7.91 0.47 -4.10
N SER A 980 8.82 0.11 -3.20
CA SER A 980 10.20 -0.29 -3.55
C SER A 980 10.26 -1.79 -3.86
N TYR A 981 11.19 -2.20 -4.71
CA TYR A 981 11.33 -3.59 -5.14
C TYR A 981 12.50 -4.32 -4.47
N ASP A 982 12.18 -5.32 -3.65
CA ASP A 982 13.14 -6.30 -3.16
C ASP A 982 13.22 -7.47 -4.14
N TRP A 983 14.22 -7.42 -5.01
CA TRP A 983 14.46 -8.44 -6.03
C TRP A 983 14.93 -9.78 -5.44
N THR A 984 15.48 -9.79 -4.22
CA THR A 984 16.03 -11.00 -3.56
C THR A 984 14.91 -11.92 -3.07
N ASN A 985 13.86 -11.34 -2.47
CA ASN A 985 12.68 -12.05 -1.97
C ASN A 985 11.47 -11.96 -2.92
N GLN A 986 11.65 -11.29 -4.06
CA GLN A 986 10.63 -10.94 -5.06
C GLN A 986 9.43 -10.19 -4.46
N CYS A 987 9.67 -9.25 -3.54
CA CYS A 987 8.63 -8.52 -2.81
C CYS A 987 8.53 -7.06 -3.27
N LEU A 988 7.31 -6.51 -3.30
CA LEU A 988 7.05 -5.08 -3.36
C LEU A 988 6.72 -4.57 -1.95
N TRP A 989 7.56 -3.68 -1.40
CA TRP A 989 7.40 -3.13 -0.06
C TRP A 989 6.81 -1.72 -0.13
N ARG A 990 5.77 -1.44 0.66
CA ARG A 990 5.07 -0.14 0.65
C ARG A 990 5.91 0.98 1.26
N GLU A 991 6.43 1.88 0.42
CA GLU A 991 7.09 3.11 0.84
C GLU A 991 6.06 4.14 1.31
N THR A 992 5.20 4.61 0.41
CA THR A 992 4.14 5.59 0.70
C THR A 992 2.85 5.27 -0.06
N VAL A 993 1.81 6.09 0.10
CA VAL A 993 0.62 6.08 -0.75
C VAL A 993 0.37 7.51 -1.23
N LEU A 994 -0.02 7.65 -2.49
CA LEU A 994 -0.41 8.91 -3.13
C LEU A 994 -1.85 8.82 -3.65
N ARG A 995 -2.48 9.95 -3.92
CA ARG A 995 -3.77 10.06 -4.63
C ARG A 995 -3.49 10.52 -6.07
N MET A 996 -3.85 9.70 -7.05
CA MET A 996 -3.70 9.99 -8.48
C MET A 996 -5.06 10.18 -9.14
N GLU A 997 -5.12 10.93 -10.24
CA GLU A 997 -6.36 11.13 -10.99
C GLU A 997 -6.85 9.83 -11.66
N THR A 998 -8.17 9.71 -11.81
CA THR A 998 -8.80 8.54 -12.44
C THR A 998 -8.41 8.34 -13.92
N ILE A 999 -7.88 9.37 -14.61
CA ILE A 999 -7.29 9.21 -15.95
C ILE A 999 -5.99 8.39 -15.96
N ALA A 1000 -5.30 8.24 -14.81
CA ALA A 1000 -4.14 7.38 -14.70
C ALA A 1000 -4.54 5.88 -14.78
N LEU A 1001 -5.63 5.50 -14.08
CA LEU A 1001 -6.16 4.13 -14.07
C LEU A 1001 -6.48 3.61 -15.48
N GLN A 1002 -6.99 4.48 -16.37
CA GLN A 1002 -7.34 4.11 -17.74
C GLN A 1002 -6.13 3.79 -18.63
N LYS A 1003 -4.96 4.38 -18.34
CA LYS A 1003 -3.71 4.20 -19.11
C LYS A 1003 -2.70 3.26 -18.43
N MET A 1004 -2.93 2.82 -17.20
CA MET A 1004 -2.05 1.85 -16.54
C MET A 1004 -2.43 0.41 -16.94
N PRO A 1005 -1.46 -0.49 -17.17
CA PRO A 1005 -1.75 -1.90 -17.39
C PRO A 1005 -2.09 -2.62 -16.07
N ARG A 1006 -2.88 -3.70 -16.15
CA ARG A 1006 -3.08 -4.60 -15.01
C ARG A 1006 -1.82 -5.45 -14.76
N ILE A 1007 -1.45 -5.59 -13.49
CA ILE A 1007 -0.38 -6.47 -13.05
C ILE A 1007 -0.95 -7.83 -12.65
N GLY A 1008 -0.21 -8.91 -12.90
CA GLY A 1008 -0.50 -10.22 -12.34
C GLY A 1008 -0.09 -10.30 -10.87
N ARG A 1009 -0.29 -11.48 -10.25
CA ARG A 1009 0.01 -11.73 -8.84
C ARG A 1009 1.37 -11.21 -8.39
N VAL A 1010 1.36 -10.26 -7.46
CA VAL A 1010 2.54 -9.73 -6.75
C VAL A 1010 2.60 -10.21 -5.31
N ARG A 1011 3.79 -10.56 -4.84
CA ARG A 1011 4.10 -10.61 -3.40
C ARG A 1011 4.31 -9.17 -2.92
N PHE A 1012 3.51 -8.75 -1.96
CA PHE A 1012 3.48 -7.39 -1.41
C PHE A 1012 3.58 -7.42 0.12
N GLY A 1013 4.23 -6.43 0.72
CA GLY A 1013 4.30 -6.30 2.19
C GLY A 1013 4.13 -4.87 2.68
N LEU A 1014 3.44 -4.72 3.81
CA LEU A 1014 3.14 -3.42 4.43
C LEU A 1014 4.38 -2.74 5.05
N ARG A 1015 5.39 -3.53 5.44
CA ARG A 1015 6.64 -3.07 6.09
C ARG A 1015 7.79 -4.08 5.91
N ARG A 1016 8.97 -3.54 5.54
CA ARG A 1016 10.33 -4.09 5.70
C ARG A 1016 10.57 -4.83 7.04
N TRP A 1017 10.95 -6.11 7.09
CA TRP A 1017 11.48 -6.71 8.32
C TRP A 1017 12.99 -6.97 8.20
N GLU A 1018 13.78 -6.15 8.88
CA GLU A 1018 15.23 -6.27 9.14
C GLU A 1018 15.57 -5.25 10.27
N ALA A 1019 16.82 -5.17 10.72
CA ALA A 1019 17.23 -4.16 11.71
C ALA A 1019 17.15 -2.73 11.16
N GLU A 1020 17.32 -2.57 9.84
CA GLU A 1020 16.92 -1.35 9.15
C GLU A 1020 15.41 -1.26 8.86
N MET A 1021 14.95 -0.01 8.89
CA MET A 1021 13.69 0.50 8.32
C MET A 1021 12.40 0.24 9.13
N GLY A 1022 12.21 1.10 10.12
CA GLY A 1022 10.87 1.40 10.63
C GLY A 1022 10.25 2.54 9.81
N ARG A 1023 9.19 2.22 9.08
CA ARG A 1023 8.49 3.10 8.12
C ARG A 1023 8.14 4.51 8.65
N SER A 1024 7.91 5.45 7.72
CA SER A 1024 7.24 6.72 7.98
C SER A 1024 5.82 6.52 8.53
N ASP A 1025 5.67 6.77 9.83
CA ASP A 1025 4.46 7.43 10.33
C ASP A 1025 4.75 8.92 10.27
N LEU A 1026 3.95 9.67 9.52
CA LEU A 1026 4.11 11.10 9.38
C LEU A 1026 3.60 11.82 10.64
N GLN A 1027 4.38 12.76 11.15
CA GLN A 1027 3.88 13.83 12.03
C GLN A 1027 3.41 15.01 11.16
N PRO A 1028 2.49 15.86 11.67
CA PRO A 1028 2.25 17.17 11.07
C PRO A 1028 3.49 18.07 11.23
N PRO A 1029 3.59 19.19 10.50
CA PRO A 1029 4.37 20.34 10.97
C PRO A 1029 3.75 20.89 12.26
N ASP A 1030 4.57 21.50 13.12
CA ASP A 1030 4.13 22.22 14.33
C ASP A 1030 3.40 23.54 13.98
#